data_AF-A0A0E3LLF5-F1
#
_entry.id   AF-A0A0E3LLF5-F1
#
_cell.length_a   1.000
_cell.length_b   1.000
_cell.length_c   1.000
_cell.angle_alpha   90.00
_cell.angle_beta   90.00
_cell.angle_gamma   90.00
#
_symmetry.space_group_name_H-M   'P 1'
#
loop_
_entity.id
_entity.type
_entity.pdbx_description
1 polymer ?
#
loop_
_entity_poly.entity_id
_entity_poly.type
_entity_poly.pdbx_seq_one_letter_code
_entity_poly.pdbx_strand_id
1 'polypeptide(L)'
;MDKEAFLHQLEISFANSDKRLFTKTIYDLPVDVIVGFTNEEFSRIIYISHQFSSQKVDRLCNFLEVKGSFFLKNTLKGVDELNNCLLSKFYYSIYVSLSENDIVKLKRVLVNHAIAFCKIAEMGIDSKENLENAVHLCDAALKILPKKGVNYALALMTEGNARLRLAEMGIDSRKNLENAVSLYGESRELFPKEGADYALTLMNEGSTRLKLAEMGINSRENLENAVSLCGDSREKFPEKSINYARALLNEGDARLKLAEMGISSRENLENAISLYSDSRKILPKKSVDYARALMNEGNVRLRLVEMGIDNGKNLENAVCLYGDSREIFPKTSASYARVLMNEGNARLRLAEMGIDSKENIENAVRLYGTSREILPKKSTNYASALMNEGSARLRLAEMGIDSRENIENAISLYGDSRKMFSLKSTDYARALSNEGNARLKLAEMDIDSRENLEIAFNLYGAAREIFQKTSVSYALTLMNEGNARLKLAEMGIDSRENLETAFSLYSKSQSIFPKTSASYARALMNEGSARQRLAEIGVSSRENLEAAINLYSGSRSILPKESISYAISLMNEGSARQRLAEIGVDSNGNLETAVHLYGIAQTFFPRTSKYYANLLINEGSARQKLAEMGFTSRDNLVAAVCLYSEAQKILPKKSMDYARALMNEGSARVSLAEIGIYGKDDLELAILLFQKAKDIFPKNSLDYARALMNEGNALQKMAK
;
A
#
# COMPACT_ATOMS: atom_id res chain seq x y z
N MET A 1 15.01 -33.35 45.94
CA MET A 1 15.61 -32.14 46.53
C MET A 1 14.86 -30.97 45.93
N ASP A 2 14.25 -30.12 46.75
CA ASP A 2 13.59 -28.91 46.26
C ASP A 2 14.61 -27.79 45.99
N LYS A 3 14.12 -26.67 45.43
CA LYS A 3 14.93 -25.52 45.01
C LYS A 3 15.71 -24.89 46.18
N GLU A 4 15.06 -24.68 47.31
CA GLU A 4 15.66 -24.04 48.49
C GLU A 4 16.72 -24.94 49.12
N ALA A 5 16.43 -26.23 49.25
CA ALA A 5 17.38 -27.22 49.74
C ALA A 5 18.62 -27.32 48.84
N PHE A 6 18.45 -27.23 47.51
CA PHE A 6 19.57 -27.20 46.57
C PHE A 6 20.43 -25.95 46.76
N LEU A 7 19.84 -24.75 46.76
CA LEU A 7 20.59 -23.50 46.89
C LEU A 7 21.34 -23.47 48.23
N HIS A 8 20.69 -23.88 49.32
CA HIS A 8 21.33 -23.96 50.63
C HIS A 8 22.51 -24.95 50.66
N GLN A 9 22.36 -26.16 50.08
CA GLN A 9 23.48 -27.10 49.99
C GLN A 9 24.62 -26.58 49.11
N LEU A 10 24.29 -25.88 48.02
CA LEU A 10 25.26 -25.28 47.13
C LEU A 10 26.06 -24.19 47.86
N GLU A 11 25.40 -23.34 48.65
CA GLU A 11 26.05 -22.31 49.47
C GLU A 11 26.90 -22.90 50.59
N ILE A 12 26.45 -23.97 51.26
CA ILE A 12 27.26 -24.70 52.23
C ILE A 12 28.52 -25.27 51.57
N SER A 13 28.38 -25.84 50.38
CA SER A 13 29.53 -26.39 49.64
C SER A 13 30.53 -25.29 49.31
N PHE A 14 30.05 -24.11 48.91
CA PHE A 14 30.86 -22.94 48.61
C PHE A 14 31.59 -22.41 49.85
N ALA A 15 30.85 -22.15 50.94
CA ALA A 15 31.40 -21.61 52.18
C ALA A 15 32.53 -22.49 52.75
N ASN A 16 32.39 -23.82 52.60
CA ASN A 16 33.38 -24.79 53.09
C ASN A 16 34.41 -25.21 52.02
N SER A 17 34.34 -24.68 50.79
CA SER A 17 35.12 -25.16 49.64
C SER A 17 35.04 -26.67 49.43
N ASP A 18 33.91 -27.30 49.79
CA ASP A 18 33.71 -28.76 49.73
C ASP A 18 33.28 -29.19 48.33
N LYS A 19 34.26 -29.60 47.53
CA LYS A 19 34.03 -30.09 46.16
C LYS A 19 33.18 -31.35 46.07
N ARG A 20 33.23 -32.23 47.08
CA ARG A 20 32.47 -33.49 47.05
C ARG A 20 31.00 -33.18 47.25
N LEU A 21 30.70 -32.30 48.21
CA LEU A 21 29.35 -31.80 48.43
C LEU A 21 28.86 -31.05 47.20
N PHE A 22 29.64 -30.09 46.67
CA PHE A 22 29.29 -29.36 45.44
C PHE A 22 28.95 -30.30 44.28
N THR A 23 29.83 -31.27 43.99
CA THR A 23 29.63 -32.23 42.89
C THR A 23 28.38 -33.08 43.10
N LYS A 24 28.14 -33.55 44.33
CA LYS A 24 26.96 -34.34 44.67
C LYS A 24 25.68 -33.52 44.52
N THR A 25 25.68 -32.28 45.02
CA THR A 25 24.55 -31.36 44.94
C THR A 25 24.17 -31.06 43.49
N ILE A 26 25.14 -30.94 42.57
CA ILE A 26 24.86 -30.80 41.13
C ILE A 26 24.30 -32.10 40.51
N TYR A 27 24.81 -33.28 40.90
CA TYR A 27 24.29 -34.56 40.40
C TYR A 27 22.85 -34.86 40.83
N ASP A 28 22.52 -34.51 42.08
CA ASP A 28 21.23 -34.82 42.68
C ASP A 28 20.13 -33.79 42.31
N LEU A 29 20.49 -32.74 41.54
CA LEU A 29 19.58 -31.67 41.14
C LEU A 29 18.54 -32.16 40.12
N PRO A 30 17.23 -32.14 40.45
CA PRO A 30 16.18 -32.55 39.54
C PRO A 30 15.99 -31.58 38.36
N VAL A 31 15.63 -32.10 37.19
CA VAL A 31 15.48 -31.30 35.95
C VAL A 31 14.31 -30.30 36.02
N ASP A 32 13.25 -30.64 36.74
CA ASP A 32 12.09 -29.78 37.02
C ASP A 32 12.46 -28.59 37.91
N VAL A 33 13.43 -28.75 38.79
CA VAL A 33 13.97 -27.64 39.59
C VAL A 33 14.81 -26.70 38.73
N ILE A 34 15.60 -27.23 37.79
CA ILE A 34 16.49 -26.43 36.92
C ILE A 34 15.71 -25.41 36.09
N VAL A 35 14.60 -25.83 35.48
CA VAL A 35 13.79 -24.94 34.63
C VAL A 35 13.05 -23.87 35.42
N GLY A 36 12.99 -23.99 36.76
CA GLY A 36 12.32 -23.05 37.67
C GLY A 36 13.23 -22.00 38.31
N PHE A 37 14.53 -21.96 37.98
CA PHE A 37 15.43 -20.93 38.49
C PHE A 37 15.15 -19.55 37.87
N THR A 38 15.16 -18.53 38.71
CA THR A 38 15.21 -17.13 38.27
C THR A 38 16.60 -16.78 37.71
N ASN A 39 16.70 -15.68 36.96
CA ASN A 39 17.99 -15.21 36.44
C ASN A 39 19.00 -14.94 37.56
N GLU A 40 18.57 -14.40 38.69
CA GLU A 40 19.43 -14.14 39.85
C GLU A 40 19.95 -15.43 40.48
N GLU A 41 19.06 -16.41 40.71
CA GLU A 41 19.46 -17.73 41.22
C GLU A 41 20.41 -18.44 40.25
N PHE A 42 20.14 -18.36 38.95
CA PHE A 42 21.01 -18.92 37.93
C PHE A 42 22.40 -18.27 37.92
N SER A 43 22.47 -16.93 37.90
CA SER A 43 23.74 -16.20 38.01
C SER A 43 24.50 -16.54 39.28
N ARG A 44 23.79 -16.75 40.40
CA ARG A 44 24.38 -17.19 41.67
C ARG A 44 24.98 -18.60 41.59
N ILE A 45 24.29 -19.54 40.96
CA ILE A 45 24.79 -20.90 40.72
C ILE A 45 26.05 -20.88 39.85
N ILE A 46 26.06 -20.07 38.79
CA ILE A 46 27.21 -19.88 37.90
C ILE A 46 28.39 -19.27 38.65
N TYR A 47 28.14 -18.23 39.45
CA TYR A 47 29.17 -17.62 40.30
C TYR A 47 29.80 -18.64 41.25
N ILE A 48 28.99 -19.41 41.98
CA ILE A 48 29.50 -20.45 42.89
C ILE A 48 30.29 -21.51 42.11
N SER A 49 29.77 -21.97 40.97
CA SER A 49 30.43 -22.97 40.14
C SER A 49 31.83 -22.51 39.70
N HIS A 50 31.98 -21.25 39.29
CA HIS A 50 33.27 -20.68 38.91
C HIS A 50 34.33 -20.75 40.02
N GLN A 51 33.92 -20.67 41.30
CA GLN A 51 34.85 -20.76 42.44
C GLN A 51 35.48 -22.16 42.59
N PHE A 52 34.89 -23.18 41.96
CA PHE A 52 35.44 -24.53 41.90
C PHE A 52 36.28 -24.82 40.64
N SER A 53 36.48 -23.84 39.75
CA SER A 53 37.19 -24.00 38.47
C SER A 53 38.66 -24.43 38.57
N SER A 54 39.32 -24.12 39.70
CA SER A 54 40.70 -24.53 39.98
C SER A 54 40.82 -25.96 40.52
N GLN A 55 39.70 -26.64 40.79
CA GLN A 55 39.67 -27.94 41.42
C GLN A 55 39.52 -29.07 40.39
N LYS A 56 40.12 -30.24 40.63
CA LYS A 56 39.97 -31.42 39.76
C LYS A 56 38.54 -31.99 39.84
N VAL A 57 37.68 -31.59 38.90
CA VAL A 57 36.27 -32.01 38.78
C VAL A 57 35.95 -32.67 37.43
N ASP A 58 36.90 -33.39 36.83
CA ASP A 58 36.77 -33.95 35.46
C ASP A 58 35.52 -34.84 35.26
N ARG A 59 35.14 -35.62 36.27
CA ARG A 59 33.92 -36.46 36.23
C ARG A 59 32.64 -35.62 36.17
N LEU A 60 32.63 -34.48 36.84
CA LEU A 60 31.51 -33.54 36.79
C LEU A 60 31.45 -32.88 35.43
N CYS A 61 32.57 -32.37 34.90
CA CYS A 61 32.63 -31.82 33.54
C CYS A 61 32.08 -32.81 32.50
N ASN A 62 32.52 -34.06 32.52
CA ASN A 62 32.01 -35.08 31.58
C ASN A 62 30.50 -35.30 31.70
N PHE A 63 29.96 -35.32 32.92
CA PHE A 63 28.52 -35.43 33.13
C PHE A 63 27.75 -34.23 32.56
N LEU A 64 28.24 -33.00 32.83
CA LEU A 64 27.63 -31.77 32.35
C LEU A 64 27.63 -31.71 30.81
N GLU A 65 28.73 -32.09 30.16
CA GLU A 65 28.83 -32.16 28.68
C GLU A 65 27.83 -33.15 28.08
N VAL A 66 27.72 -34.35 28.67
CA VAL A 66 26.79 -35.39 28.21
C VAL A 66 25.33 -34.94 28.39
N LYS A 67 25.00 -34.34 29.55
CA LYS A 67 23.66 -33.82 29.82
C LYS A 67 23.31 -32.66 28.89
N GLY A 68 24.19 -31.67 28.76
CA GLY A 68 24.01 -30.56 27.83
C GLY A 68 23.78 -31.04 26.40
N SER A 69 24.59 -31.98 25.92
CA SER A 69 24.45 -32.56 24.58
C SER A 69 23.14 -33.33 24.39
N PHE A 70 22.73 -34.11 25.39
CA PHE A 70 21.48 -34.85 25.36
C PHE A 70 20.28 -33.92 25.20
N PHE A 71 20.21 -32.88 26.01
CA PHE A 71 19.10 -31.93 25.99
C PHE A 71 19.11 -31.05 24.73
N LEU A 72 20.28 -30.63 24.25
CA LEU A 72 20.40 -29.93 22.97
C LEU A 72 19.88 -30.79 21.81
N LYS A 73 20.25 -32.09 21.76
CA LYS A 73 19.79 -33.00 20.71
C LYS A 73 18.28 -33.19 20.72
N ASN A 74 17.65 -33.22 21.88
CA ASN A 74 16.19 -33.29 21.99
C ASN A 74 15.53 -31.99 21.52
N THR A 75 16.12 -30.84 21.86
CA THR A 75 15.69 -29.51 21.35
C THR A 75 15.72 -29.49 19.82
N LEU A 76 16.82 -29.92 19.21
CA LEU A 76 16.97 -29.94 17.75
C LEU A 76 16.03 -30.94 17.04
N LYS A 77 15.43 -31.87 17.79
CA LYS A 77 14.41 -32.81 17.31
C LYS A 77 12.98 -32.32 17.52
N GLY A 78 12.79 -31.14 18.11
CA GLY A 78 11.44 -30.62 18.41
C GLY A 78 10.80 -31.22 19.66
N VAL A 79 11.56 -31.89 20.53
CA VAL A 79 11.03 -32.53 21.74
C VAL A 79 11.16 -31.55 22.90
N ASP A 80 10.03 -31.17 23.53
CA ASP A 80 9.95 -30.25 24.67
C ASP A 80 11.00 -29.13 24.60
N GLU A 81 10.95 -28.39 23.49
CA GLU A 81 12.09 -27.61 23.01
C GLU A 81 12.54 -26.57 24.05
N LEU A 82 11.60 -25.88 24.70
CA LEU A 82 11.92 -24.86 25.68
C LEU A 82 12.67 -25.43 26.89
N ASN A 83 12.09 -26.42 27.57
CA ASN A 83 12.70 -27.00 28.76
C ASN A 83 14.04 -27.67 28.44
N ASN A 84 14.11 -28.40 27.33
CA ASN A 84 15.36 -29.03 26.89
C ASN A 84 16.42 -27.98 26.52
N CYS A 85 16.04 -26.83 25.96
CA CYS A 85 16.99 -25.78 25.65
C CYS A 85 17.50 -25.07 26.92
N LEU A 86 16.61 -24.79 27.88
CA LEU A 86 16.97 -24.23 29.19
C LEU A 86 17.89 -25.18 29.97
N LEU A 87 17.60 -26.48 29.97
CA LEU A 87 18.45 -27.50 30.57
C LEU A 87 19.82 -27.54 29.89
N SER A 88 19.85 -27.54 28.55
CA SER A 88 21.10 -27.48 27.78
C SER A 88 21.95 -26.26 28.16
N LYS A 89 21.35 -25.06 28.19
CA LYS A 89 22.00 -23.81 28.63
C LYS A 89 22.54 -23.95 30.06
N PHE A 90 21.76 -24.51 30.97
CA PHE A 90 22.17 -24.70 32.36
C PHE A 90 23.43 -25.58 32.48
N TYR A 91 23.40 -26.78 31.91
CA TYR A 91 24.52 -27.72 32.00
C TYR A 91 25.78 -27.18 31.33
N TYR A 92 25.65 -26.55 30.17
CA TYR A 92 26.80 -25.96 29.48
C TYR A 92 27.34 -24.72 30.18
N SER A 93 26.50 -23.89 30.81
CA SER A 93 26.96 -22.73 31.57
C SER A 93 27.81 -23.16 32.77
N ILE A 94 27.37 -24.16 33.54
CA ILE A 94 28.19 -24.71 34.63
C ILE A 94 29.49 -25.33 34.10
N TYR A 95 29.42 -26.07 32.98
CA TYR A 95 30.62 -26.65 32.37
C TYR A 95 31.66 -25.58 32.01
N VAL A 96 31.22 -24.51 31.35
CA VAL A 96 32.09 -23.42 30.93
C VAL A 96 32.71 -22.73 32.14
N SER A 97 31.92 -22.43 33.18
CA SER A 97 32.42 -21.83 34.42
C SER A 97 33.43 -22.69 35.17
N LEU A 98 33.26 -24.03 35.15
CA LEU A 98 34.23 -24.95 35.76
C LEU A 98 35.51 -25.14 34.92
N SER A 99 35.46 -24.83 33.62
CA SER A 99 36.52 -25.15 32.66
C SER A 99 37.22 -23.91 32.10
N GLU A 100 37.03 -22.74 32.71
CA GLU A 100 37.49 -21.45 32.17
C GLU A 100 38.99 -21.39 31.85
N ASN A 101 39.81 -22.15 32.60
CA ASN A 101 41.25 -22.24 32.40
C ASN A 101 41.71 -23.43 31.54
N ASP A 102 40.78 -24.30 31.10
CA ASP A 102 41.08 -25.53 30.34
C ASP A 102 40.55 -25.43 28.90
N ILE A 103 41.41 -24.86 28.05
CA ILE A 103 41.18 -24.65 26.63
C ILE A 103 40.78 -25.95 25.90
N VAL A 104 41.25 -27.12 26.33
CA VAL A 104 40.96 -28.40 25.67
C VAL A 104 39.52 -28.84 25.94
N LYS A 105 39.03 -28.65 27.17
CA LYS A 105 37.63 -28.94 27.54
C LYS A 105 36.65 -28.01 26.85
N LEU A 106 36.97 -26.71 26.79
CA LEU A 106 36.08 -25.71 26.18
C LEU A 106 35.82 -25.95 24.68
N LYS A 107 36.77 -26.54 23.94
CA LYS A 107 36.63 -26.86 22.49
C LYS A 107 35.35 -27.60 22.12
N ARG A 108 34.84 -28.46 23.01
CA ARG A 108 33.73 -29.36 22.70
C ARG A 108 32.36 -28.76 22.98
N VAL A 109 32.31 -27.74 23.85
CA VAL A 109 31.06 -27.27 24.44
C VAL A 109 30.65 -25.89 23.91
N LEU A 110 31.60 -24.99 23.63
CA LEU A 110 31.28 -23.59 23.30
C LEU A 110 30.30 -23.43 22.13
N VAL A 111 30.49 -24.20 21.05
CA VAL A 111 29.61 -24.11 19.87
C VAL A 111 28.20 -24.63 20.17
N ASN A 112 28.08 -25.76 20.86
CA ASN A 112 26.79 -26.31 21.28
C ASN A 112 26.07 -25.39 22.28
N HIS A 113 26.84 -24.71 23.13
CA HIS A 113 26.31 -23.73 24.05
C HIS A 113 25.76 -22.50 23.29
N ALA A 114 26.51 -21.99 22.30
CA ALA A 114 26.05 -20.91 21.43
C ALA A 114 24.77 -21.30 20.66
N ILE A 115 24.66 -22.54 20.18
CA ILE A 115 23.43 -23.03 19.52
C ILE A 115 22.25 -23.02 20.49
N ALA A 116 22.44 -23.43 21.76
CA ALA A 116 21.38 -23.37 22.77
C ALA A 116 20.92 -21.93 23.02
N PHE A 117 21.86 -20.99 23.12
CA PHE A 117 21.55 -19.56 23.22
C PHE A 117 20.74 -19.04 22.02
N CYS A 118 21.15 -19.37 20.78
CA CYS A 118 20.38 -19.02 19.58
C CYS A 118 18.96 -19.59 19.62
N LYS A 119 18.78 -20.84 20.07
CA LYS A 119 17.47 -21.50 20.14
C LYS A 119 16.54 -20.85 21.18
N ILE A 120 17.07 -20.47 22.34
CA ILE A 120 16.30 -19.71 23.34
C ILE A 120 15.88 -18.35 22.78
N ALA A 121 16.78 -17.68 22.06
CA ALA A 121 16.46 -16.41 21.42
C ALA A 121 15.37 -16.54 20.35
N GLU A 122 15.37 -17.62 19.56
CA GLU A 122 14.33 -17.92 18.56
C GLU A 122 12.95 -18.14 19.20
N MET A 123 12.89 -18.54 20.48
CA MET A 123 11.65 -18.66 21.25
C MET A 123 11.17 -17.34 21.86
N GLY A 124 11.89 -16.24 21.63
CA GLY A 124 11.52 -14.90 22.13
C GLY A 124 11.96 -14.61 23.56
N ILE A 125 12.81 -15.45 24.16
CA ILE A 125 13.27 -15.29 25.54
C ILE A 125 14.61 -14.56 25.54
N ASP A 126 14.66 -13.37 26.16
CA ASP A 126 15.83 -12.49 26.26
C ASP A 126 16.65 -12.44 24.97
N SER A 127 15.96 -12.35 23.82
CA SER A 127 16.53 -12.70 22.51
C SER A 127 17.81 -11.95 22.19
N LYS A 128 17.86 -10.65 22.49
CA LYS A 128 19.06 -9.84 22.26
C LYS A 128 20.26 -10.38 23.05
N GLU A 129 20.09 -10.51 24.37
CA GLU A 129 21.17 -10.94 25.27
C GLU A 129 21.64 -12.36 24.93
N ASN A 130 20.71 -13.27 24.66
CA ASN A 130 21.06 -14.63 24.28
C ASN A 130 21.81 -14.67 22.93
N LEU A 131 21.44 -13.84 21.94
CA LEU A 131 22.18 -13.75 20.68
C LEU A 131 23.57 -13.12 20.84
N GLU A 132 23.72 -12.08 21.66
CA GLU A 132 25.01 -11.47 21.98
C GLU A 132 25.93 -12.48 22.69
N ASN A 133 25.38 -13.25 23.64
CA ASN A 133 26.10 -14.35 24.29
C ASN A 133 26.50 -15.45 23.29
N ALA A 134 25.64 -15.80 22.33
CA ALA A 134 25.99 -16.76 21.28
C ALA A 134 27.17 -16.28 20.42
N VAL A 135 27.17 -15.00 20.03
CA VAL A 135 28.30 -14.39 19.30
C VAL A 135 29.58 -14.45 20.13
N HIS A 136 29.54 -14.08 21.41
CA HIS A 136 30.71 -14.14 22.30
C HIS A 136 31.26 -15.57 22.47
N LEU A 137 30.38 -16.56 22.58
CA LEU A 137 30.77 -17.97 22.69
C LEU A 137 31.39 -18.49 21.38
N CYS A 138 30.86 -18.08 20.23
CA CYS A 138 31.46 -18.40 18.93
C CYS A 138 32.85 -17.74 18.77
N ASP A 139 32.99 -16.47 19.12
CA ASP A 139 34.28 -15.76 19.11
C ASP A 139 35.33 -16.47 19.98
N ALA A 140 34.92 -16.92 21.17
CA ALA A 140 35.78 -17.70 22.06
C ALA A 140 36.14 -19.06 21.45
N ALA A 141 35.18 -19.75 20.82
CA ALA A 141 35.41 -21.03 20.15
C ALA A 141 36.39 -20.88 18.98
N LEU A 142 36.24 -19.86 18.14
CA LEU A 142 37.09 -19.61 16.96
C LEU A 142 38.55 -19.32 17.32
N LYS A 143 38.83 -18.72 18.49
CA LYS A 143 40.20 -18.51 18.99
C LYS A 143 40.91 -19.82 19.35
N ILE A 144 40.15 -20.87 19.62
CA ILE A 144 40.64 -22.12 20.21
C ILE A 144 40.60 -23.29 19.22
N LEU A 145 39.60 -23.31 18.33
CA LEU A 145 39.34 -24.40 17.40
C LEU A 145 40.35 -24.40 16.23
N PRO A 146 40.73 -25.59 15.71
CA PRO A 146 41.56 -25.65 14.51
C PRO A 146 40.84 -25.05 13.29
N LYS A 147 41.47 -24.09 12.61
CA LYS A 147 40.90 -23.31 11.49
C LYS A 147 40.36 -24.11 10.30
N LYS A 148 40.70 -25.39 10.19
CA LYS A 148 40.26 -26.30 9.11
C LYS A 148 39.30 -27.40 9.57
N GLY A 149 38.83 -27.34 10.82
CA GLY A 149 37.96 -28.36 11.40
C GLY A 149 36.48 -28.08 11.16
N VAL A 150 35.67 -29.14 11.09
CA VAL A 150 34.20 -29.04 10.98
C VAL A 150 33.58 -28.23 12.13
N ASN A 151 34.12 -28.34 13.35
CA ASN A 151 33.65 -27.54 14.48
C ASN A 151 33.95 -26.04 14.32
N TYR A 152 35.03 -25.68 13.62
CA TYR A 152 35.33 -24.28 13.31
C TYR A 152 34.32 -23.74 12.29
N ALA A 153 34.00 -24.53 11.26
CA ALA A 153 32.93 -24.21 10.31
C ALA A 153 31.58 -24.03 11.03
N LEU A 154 31.22 -24.95 11.93
CA LEU A 154 29.99 -24.87 12.71
C LEU A 154 29.93 -23.62 13.61
N ALA A 155 31.06 -23.21 14.20
CA ALA A 155 31.16 -21.97 14.96
C ALA A 155 30.88 -20.74 14.08
N LEU A 156 31.50 -20.66 12.90
CA LEU A 156 31.26 -19.60 11.91
C LEU A 156 29.78 -19.53 11.49
N MET A 157 29.20 -20.67 11.12
CA MET A 157 27.77 -20.74 10.74
C MET A 157 26.86 -20.31 11.90
N THR A 158 27.15 -20.74 13.12
CA THR A 158 26.34 -20.40 14.31
C THR A 158 26.43 -18.91 14.62
N GLU A 159 27.62 -18.32 14.52
CA GLU A 159 27.79 -16.87 14.67
C GLU A 159 27.04 -16.11 13.56
N GLY A 160 27.14 -16.57 12.30
CA GLY A 160 26.39 -16.01 11.18
C GLY A 160 24.87 -16.03 11.44
N ASN A 161 24.34 -17.14 11.97
CA ASN A 161 22.93 -17.25 12.36
C ASN A 161 22.57 -16.24 13.44
N ALA A 162 23.40 -16.11 14.49
CA ALA A 162 23.16 -15.16 15.58
C ALA A 162 23.12 -13.71 15.07
N ARG A 163 24.08 -13.35 14.21
CA ARG A 163 24.15 -12.02 13.58
C ARG A 163 22.97 -11.73 12.67
N LEU A 164 22.54 -12.71 11.87
CA LEU A 164 21.31 -12.58 11.07
C LEU A 164 20.11 -12.24 11.95
N ARG A 165 19.92 -12.96 13.07
CA ARG A 165 18.82 -12.68 14.01
C ARG A 165 18.92 -11.30 14.67
N LEU A 166 20.12 -10.88 15.08
CA LEU A 166 20.34 -9.52 15.60
C LEU A 166 19.95 -8.46 14.57
N ALA A 167 20.29 -8.68 13.29
CA ALA A 167 19.91 -7.78 12.23
C ALA A 167 18.39 -7.73 11.99
N GLU A 168 17.70 -8.87 12.08
CA GLU A 168 16.23 -8.94 12.00
C GLU A 168 15.54 -8.17 13.15
N MET A 169 16.20 -8.06 14.30
CA MET A 169 15.75 -7.24 15.44
C MET A 169 16.06 -5.74 15.28
N GLY A 170 16.71 -5.33 14.18
CA GLY A 170 17.11 -3.93 13.94
C GLY A 170 18.44 -3.53 14.61
N ILE A 171 19.21 -4.48 15.13
CA ILE A 171 20.48 -4.22 15.84
C ILE A 171 21.63 -4.27 14.84
N ASP A 172 22.25 -3.12 14.58
CA ASP A 172 23.38 -2.95 13.64
C ASP A 172 23.16 -3.70 12.30
N SER A 173 21.92 -3.65 11.77
CA SER A 173 21.43 -4.61 10.77
C SER A 173 22.37 -4.78 9.58
N ARG A 174 22.86 -3.68 9.00
CA ARG A 174 23.80 -3.75 7.87
C ARG A 174 25.07 -4.51 8.22
N LYS A 175 25.75 -4.10 9.30
CA LYS A 175 27.03 -4.69 9.73
C LYS A 175 26.85 -6.16 10.08
N ASN A 176 25.78 -6.50 10.78
CA ASN A 176 25.49 -7.88 11.16
C ASN A 176 25.18 -8.76 9.93
N LEU A 177 24.45 -8.26 8.93
CA LEU A 177 24.20 -9.00 7.69
C LEU A 177 25.46 -9.17 6.84
N GLU A 178 26.27 -8.12 6.66
CA GLU A 178 27.54 -8.19 5.92
C GLU A 178 28.50 -9.19 6.58
N ASN A 179 28.63 -9.16 7.91
CA ASN A 179 29.41 -10.13 8.66
C ASN A 179 28.85 -11.55 8.52
N ALA A 180 27.52 -11.74 8.62
CA ALA A 180 26.91 -13.05 8.48
C ALA A 180 27.21 -13.66 7.09
N VAL A 181 27.11 -12.88 6.01
CA VAL A 181 27.50 -13.36 4.67
C VAL A 181 28.96 -13.80 4.61
N SER A 182 29.89 -13.03 5.19
CA SER A 182 31.32 -13.41 5.26
C SER A 182 31.50 -14.73 6.00
N LEU A 183 30.88 -14.86 7.18
CA LEU A 183 30.98 -16.04 8.03
C LEU A 183 30.40 -17.29 7.35
N TYR A 184 29.27 -17.17 6.65
CA TYR A 184 28.73 -18.30 5.88
C TYR A 184 29.63 -18.68 4.70
N GLY A 185 30.21 -17.68 4.02
CA GLY A 185 31.19 -17.90 2.96
C GLY A 185 32.42 -18.66 3.45
N GLU A 186 32.98 -18.27 4.59
CA GLU A 186 34.10 -19.01 5.22
C GLU A 186 33.69 -20.41 5.71
N SER A 187 32.50 -20.52 6.29
CA SER A 187 31.95 -21.78 6.82
C SER A 187 31.76 -22.83 5.73
N ARG A 188 31.15 -22.46 4.59
CA ARG A 188 30.84 -23.42 3.52
C ARG A 188 32.08 -23.93 2.79
N GLU A 189 33.18 -23.17 2.77
CA GLU A 189 34.47 -23.65 2.22
C GLU A 189 35.09 -24.78 3.08
N LEU A 190 34.68 -24.88 4.34
CA LEU A 190 35.18 -25.87 5.30
C LEU A 190 34.27 -27.09 5.44
N PHE A 191 32.97 -26.95 5.17
CA PHE A 191 32.04 -28.08 5.24
C PHE A 191 32.19 -29.03 4.04
N PRO A 192 31.97 -30.34 4.22
CA PRO A 192 31.83 -31.26 3.11
C PRO A 192 30.64 -30.86 2.21
N LYS A 193 30.86 -30.75 0.89
CA LYS A 193 29.87 -30.27 -0.09
C LYS A 193 28.57 -31.10 -0.17
N GLU A 194 28.62 -32.36 0.26
CA GLU A 194 27.45 -33.26 0.30
C GLU A 194 26.80 -33.30 1.70
N GLY A 195 27.29 -32.53 2.66
CA GLY A 195 26.80 -32.51 4.04
C GLY A 195 25.56 -31.61 4.22
N ALA A 196 24.70 -31.98 5.17
CA ALA A 196 23.52 -31.17 5.52
C ALA A 196 23.90 -29.77 6.05
N ASP A 197 25.02 -29.65 6.77
CA ASP A 197 25.49 -28.35 7.29
C ASP A 197 25.95 -27.41 6.16
N TYR A 198 26.54 -27.95 5.09
CA TYR A 198 26.86 -27.17 3.89
C TYR A 198 25.58 -26.63 3.24
N ALA A 199 24.58 -27.48 3.04
CA ALA A 199 23.29 -27.09 2.48
C ALA A 199 22.57 -26.04 3.34
N LEU A 200 22.58 -26.19 4.67
CA LEU A 200 22.03 -25.20 5.60
C LEU A 200 22.78 -23.86 5.53
N THR A 201 24.11 -23.90 5.43
CA THR A 201 24.94 -22.69 5.28
C THR A 201 24.55 -21.92 4.01
N LEU A 202 24.37 -22.60 2.87
CA LEU A 202 23.94 -21.98 1.62
C LEU A 202 22.56 -21.33 1.75
N MET A 203 21.60 -22.03 2.35
CA MET A 203 20.23 -21.49 2.54
C MET A 203 20.23 -20.24 3.43
N ASN A 204 21.01 -20.25 4.50
CA ASN A 204 21.10 -19.13 5.44
C ASN A 204 21.83 -17.93 4.83
N GLU A 205 22.88 -18.17 4.04
CA GLU A 205 23.54 -17.12 3.27
C GLU A 205 22.57 -16.51 2.25
N GLY A 206 21.82 -17.33 1.51
CA GLY A 206 20.81 -16.86 0.56
C GLY A 206 19.74 -15.98 1.24
N SER A 207 19.24 -16.39 2.40
CA SER A 207 18.30 -15.58 3.21
C SER A 207 18.92 -14.25 3.67
N THR A 208 20.20 -14.27 4.08
CA THR A 208 20.93 -13.08 4.53
C THR A 208 21.15 -12.09 3.38
N ARG A 209 21.48 -12.59 2.19
CA ARG A 209 21.62 -11.77 0.98
C ARG A 209 20.29 -11.15 0.56
N LEU A 210 19.19 -11.89 0.66
CA LEU A 210 17.85 -11.32 0.46
C LEU A 210 17.61 -10.14 1.40
N LYS A 211 17.99 -10.25 2.69
CA LYS A 211 17.86 -9.14 3.65
C LYS A 211 18.73 -7.93 3.29
N LEU A 212 19.95 -8.14 2.82
CA LEU A 212 20.79 -7.04 2.30
C LEU A 212 20.13 -6.35 1.10
N ALA A 213 19.54 -7.13 0.20
CA ALA A 213 18.85 -6.59 -0.96
C ALA A 213 17.60 -5.76 -0.58
N GLU A 214 16.83 -6.21 0.42
CA GLU A 214 15.69 -5.46 0.99
C GLU A 214 16.13 -4.11 1.60
N MET A 215 17.37 -4.00 2.07
CA MET A 215 17.98 -2.74 2.55
C MET A 215 18.54 -1.87 1.42
N GLY A 216 18.43 -2.28 0.15
CA GLY A 216 18.97 -1.55 -1.00
C GLY A 216 20.47 -1.77 -1.25
N ILE A 217 21.09 -2.76 -0.61
CA ILE A 217 22.54 -3.01 -0.70
C ILE A 217 22.80 -4.04 -1.80
N ASN A 218 23.43 -3.60 -2.91
CA ASN A 218 23.74 -4.42 -4.08
C ASN A 218 22.57 -5.34 -4.48
N SER A 219 21.34 -4.80 -4.49
CA SER A 219 20.11 -5.60 -4.42
C SER A 219 20.02 -6.65 -5.51
N ARG A 220 20.36 -6.31 -6.76
CA ARG A 220 20.31 -7.26 -7.87
C ARG A 220 21.23 -8.45 -7.65
N GLU A 221 22.52 -8.18 -7.41
CA GLU A 221 23.54 -9.21 -7.22
C GLU A 221 23.20 -10.10 -6.01
N ASN A 222 22.78 -9.49 -4.91
CA ASN A 222 22.40 -10.24 -3.71
C ASN A 222 21.18 -11.14 -3.94
N LEU A 223 20.19 -10.70 -4.73
CA LEU A 223 19.03 -11.51 -5.06
C LEU A 223 19.36 -12.64 -6.06
N GLU A 224 20.16 -12.37 -7.10
CA GLU A 224 20.63 -13.39 -8.04
C GLU A 224 21.44 -14.47 -7.30
N ASN A 225 22.33 -14.06 -6.39
CA ASN A 225 23.05 -14.98 -5.51
C ASN A 225 22.11 -15.73 -4.55
N ALA A 226 21.10 -15.06 -3.98
CA ALA A 226 20.14 -15.73 -3.11
C ALA A 226 19.36 -16.84 -3.83
N VAL A 227 18.95 -16.60 -5.09
CA VAL A 227 18.32 -17.62 -5.94
C VAL A 227 19.28 -18.79 -6.17
N SER A 228 20.53 -18.53 -6.58
CA SER A 228 21.52 -19.58 -6.82
C SER A 228 21.78 -20.41 -5.57
N LEU A 229 22.05 -19.76 -4.43
CA LEU A 229 22.39 -20.44 -3.18
C LEU A 229 21.22 -21.27 -2.62
N CYS A 230 19.98 -20.79 -2.74
CA CYS A 230 18.81 -21.57 -2.34
C CYS A 230 18.56 -22.73 -3.30
N GLY A 231 18.81 -22.54 -4.60
CA GLY A 231 18.79 -23.60 -5.60
C GLY A 231 19.81 -24.70 -5.30
N ASP A 232 21.07 -24.34 -5.08
CA ASP A 232 22.14 -25.29 -4.74
C ASP A 232 21.85 -26.00 -3.41
N SER A 233 21.32 -25.27 -2.42
CA SER A 233 20.93 -25.84 -1.12
C SER A 233 19.84 -26.90 -1.25
N ARG A 234 18.80 -26.65 -2.06
CA ARG A 234 17.69 -27.60 -2.23
C ARG A 234 18.15 -28.89 -2.89
N GLU A 235 19.09 -28.84 -3.83
CA GLU A 235 19.64 -30.02 -4.51
C GLU A 235 20.38 -30.96 -3.54
N LYS A 236 20.84 -30.43 -2.39
CA LYS A 236 21.52 -31.21 -1.35
C LYS A 236 20.58 -31.74 -0.27
N PHE A 237 19.37 -31.21 -0.14
CA PHE A 237 18.40 -31.71 0.82
C PHE A 237 17.56 -32.86 0.23
N PRO A 238 17.14 -33.83 1.06
CA PRO A 238 16.14 -34.80 0.62
C PRO A 238 14.85 -34.08 0.20
N GLU A 239 14.29 -34.42 -0.97
CA GLU A 239 13.15 -33.73 -1.60
C GLU A 239 11.90 -33.57 -0.72
N LYS A 240 11.72 -34.45 0.27
CA LYS A 240 10.56 -34.42 1.19
C LYS A 240 10.89 -33.85 2.57
N SER A 241 12.09 -33.31 2.74
CA SER A 241 12.51 -32.71 4.02
C SER A 241 11.94 -31.30 4.20
N ILE A 242 11.78 -30.89 5.45
CA ILE A 242 11.35 -29.52 5.79
C ILE A 242 12.38 -28.50 5.29
N ASN A 243 13.67 -28.82 5.32
CA ASN A 243 14.72 -27.93 4.84
C ASN A 243 14.66 -27.73 3.32
N TYR A 244 14.36 -28.78 2.55
CA TYR A 244 14.09 -28.65 1.11
C TYR A 244 12.92 -27.68 0.85
N ALA A 245 11.81 -27.84 1.58
CA ALA A 245 10.66 -26.96 1.44
C ALA A 245 10.95 -25.50 1.83
N ARG A 246 11.82 -25.27 2.83
CA ARG A 246 12.30 -23.93 3.21
C ARG A 246 13.23 -23.33 2.17
N ALA A 247 14.09 -24.11 1.54
CA ALA A 247 14.94 -23.65 0.44
C ALA A 247 14.09 -23.19 -0.76
N LEU A 248 13.04 -23.94 -1.12
CA LEU A 248 12.05 -23.53 -2.15
C LEU A 248 11.39 -22.18 -1.78
N LEU A 249 10.98 -22.02 -0.53
CA LEU A 249 10.34 -20.79 -0.05
C LEU A 249 11.28 -19.59 -0.14
N ASN A 250 12.53 -19.74 0.31
CA ASN A 250 13.54 -18.67 0.24
C ASN A 250 13.92 -18.32 -1.21
N GLU A 251 14.02 -19.31 -2.11
CA GLU A 251 14.23 -19.07 -3.54
C GLU A 251 13.04 -18.28 -4.14
N GLY A 252 11.80 -18.67 -3.79
CA GLY A 252 10.59 -17.96 -4.20
C GLY A 252 10.57 -16.51 -3.74
N ASP A 253 10.97 -16.25 -2.49
CA ASP A 253 11.06 -14.89 -1.92
C ASP A 253 12.06 -14.04 -2.71
N ALA A 254 13.23 -14.59 -3.05
CA ALA A 254 14.25 -13.90 -3.83
C ALA A 254 13.77 -13.59 -5.27
N ARG A 255 13.07 -14.53 -5.92
CA ARG A 255 12.49 -14.33 -7.26
C ARG A 255 11.40 -13.28 -7.26
N LEU A 256 10.51 -13.29 -6.26
CA LEU A 256 9.51 -12.22 -6.11
C LEU A 256 10.20 -10.84 -6.03
N LYS A 257 11.29 -10.72 -5.26
CA LYS A 257 12.04 -9.45 -5.16
C LYS A 257 12.73 -9.05 -6.46
N LEU A 258 13.28 -10.00 -7.23
CA LEU A 258 13.81 -9.72 -8.58
C LEU A 258 12.72 -9.18 -9.51
N ALA A 259 11.52 -9.77 -9.45
CA ALA A 259 10.40 -9.33 -10.26
C ALA A 259 9.93 -7.91 -9.90
N GLU A 260 9.91 -7.57 -8.60
CA GLU A 260 9.61 -6.22 -8.10
C GLU A 260 10.64 -5.18 -8.57
N MET A 261 11.88 -5.60 -8.86
CA MET A 261 12.93 -4.76 -9.46
C MET A 261 12.82 -4.64 -10.99
N GLY A 262 11.85 -5.30 -11.63
CA GLY A 262 11.71 -5.29 -13.09
C GLY A 262 12.58 -6.31 -13.82
N ILE A 263 13.22 -7.25 -13.11
CA ILE A 263 14.15 -8.23 -13.69
C ILE A 263 13.39 -9.52 -14.03
N SER A 264 13.24 -9.81 -15.33
CA SER A 264 12.50 -10.97 -15.85
C SER A 264 11.17 -11.18 -15.12
N SER A 265 10.42 -10.09 -14.87
CA SER A 265 9.35 -10.07 -13.85
C SER A 265 8.34 -11.20 -14.01
N ARG A 266 7.82 -11.42 -15.21
CA ARG A 266 6.82 -12.46 -15.45
C ARG A 266 7.35 -13.86 -15.10
N GLU A 267 8.51 -14.21 -15.63
CA GLU A 267 9.15 -15.52 -15.40
C GLU A 267 9.44 -15.73 -13.91
N ASN A 268 9.98 -14.72 -13.23
CA ASN A 268 10.28 -14.82 -11.81
C ASN A 268 9.02 -14.96 -10.96
N LEU A 269 7.91 -14.30 -11.31
CA LEU A 269 6.62 -14.47 -10.62
C LEU A 269 6.03 -15.86 -10.87
N GLU A 270 6.04 -16.35 -12.12
CA GLU A 270 5.56 -17.70 -12.46
C GLU A 270 6.36 -18.79 -11.73
N ASN A 271 7.69 -18.64 -11.69
CA ASN A 271 8.57 -19.54 -10.92
C ASN A 271 8.31 -19.45 -9.41
N ALA A 272 8.13 -18.25 -8.85
CA ALA A 272 7.82 -18.09 -7.42
C ALA A 272 6.51 -18.80 -7.04
N ILE A 273 5.45 -18.71 -7.86
CA ILE A 273 4.20 -19.47 -7.63
C ILE A 273 4.48 -20.97 -7.58
N SER A 274 5.27 -21.51 -8.53
CA SER A 274 5.61 -22.94 -8.55
C SER A 274 6.34 -23.35 -7.27
N LEU A 275 7.36 -22.58 -6.88
CA LEU A 275 8.17 -22.85 -5.69
C LEU A 275 7.35 -22.83 -4.40
N TYR A 276 6.46 -21.84 -4.23
CA TYR A 276 5.58 -21.79 -3.06
C TYR A 276 4.58 -22.95 -3.05
N SER A 277 4.01 -23.30 -4.21
CA SER A 277 3.11 -24.45 -4.36
C SER A 277 3.81 -25.75 -3.98
N ASP A 278 5.03 -25.97 -4.46
CA ASP A 278 5.82 -27.17 -4.15
C ASP A 278 6.25 -27.23 -2.69
N SER A 279 6.63 -26.09 -2.10
CA SER A 279 6.91 -25.98 -0.67
C SER A 279 5.68 -26.37 0.17
N ARG A 280 4.48 -25.90 -0.20
CA ARG A 280 3.21 -26.23 0.48
C ARG A 280 2.82 -27.70 0.39
N LYS A 281 3.27 -28.45 -0.62
CA LYS A 281 3.02 -29.90 -0.71
C LYS A 281 3.75 -30.69 0.39
N ILE A 282 4.81 -30.12 0.97
CA ILE A 282 5.70 -30.77 1.93
C ILE A 282 5.49 -30.22 3.35
N LEU A 283 5.29 -28.91 3.48
CA LEU A 283 5.18 -28.25 4.78
C LEU A 283 3.93 -28.72 5.56
N PRO A 284 4.03 -28.87 6.90
CA PRO A 284 2.85 -29.15 7.72
C PRO A 284 1.81 -28.04 7.57
N LYS A 285 0.54 -28.40 7.30
CA LYS A 285 -0.56 -27.46 7.00
C LYS A 285 -0.81 -26.39 8.07
N LYS A 286 -0.43 -26.65 9.32
CA LYS A 286 -0.59 -25.70 10.45
C LYS A 286 0.71 -24.97 10.81
N SER A 287 1.77 -25.14 10.02
CA SER A 287 3.05 -24.47 10.29
C SER A 287 3.03 -23.02 9.81
N VAL A 288 3.81 -22.18 10.50
CA VAL A 288 4.06 -20.78 10.12
C VAL A 288 4.67 -20.69 8.72
N ASP A 289 5.52 -21.65 8.35
CA ASP A 289 6.13 -21.73 7.02
C ASP A 289 5.07 -21.95 5.92
N TYR A 290 4.08 -22.81 6.16
CA TYR A 290 2.97 -23.04 5.23
C TYR A 290 2.12 -21.78 5.05
N ALA A 291 1.80 -21.10 6.16
CA ALA A 291 1.06 -19.83 6.13
C ALA A 291 1.82 -18.74 5.36
N ARG A 292 3.15 -18.67 5.53
CA ARG A 292 4.02 -17.75 4.80
C ARG A 292 4.04 -18.04 3.31
N ALA A 293 4.10 -19.32 2.90
CA ALA A 293 4.02 -19.70 1.50
C ALA A 293 2.71 -19.24 0.85
N LEU A 294 1.57 -19.41 1.54
CA LEU A 294 0.26 -18.92 1.07
C LEU A 294 0.25 -17.40 0.89
N MET A 295 0.70 -16.67 1.91
CA MET A 295 0.78 -15.19 1.86
C MET A 295 1.67 -14.73 0.72
N ASN A 296 2.85 -15.34 0.53
CA ASN A 296 3.79 -14.92 -0.49
C ASN A 296 3.30 -15.26 -1.90
N GLU A 297 2.61 -16.39 -2.09
CA GLU A 297 1.92 -16.67 -3.35
C GLU A 297 0.81 -15.64 -3.62
N GLY A 298 0.03 -15.24 -2.60
CA GLY A 298 -0.93 -14.15 -2.71
C GLY A 298 -0.27 -12.83 -3.14
N ASN A 299 0.90 -12.51 -2.60
CA ASN A 299 1.67 -11.31 -2.98
C ASN A 299 2.10 -11.37 -4.45
N VAL A 300 2.58 -12.53 -4.91
CA VAL A 300 2.94 -12.74 -6.32
C VAL A 300 1.74 -12.52 -7.24
N ARG A 301 0.55 -13.01 -6.86
CA ARG A 301 -0.67 -12.79 -7.64
C ARG A 301 -1.04 -11.31 -7.74
N LEU A 302 -0.87 -10.53 -6.67
CA LEU A 302 -1.04 -9.08 -6.74
C LEU A 302 -0.05 -8.43 -7.71
N ARG A 303 1.20 -8.88 -7.78
CA ARG A 303 2.17 -8.37 -8.77
C ARG A 303 1.78 -8.71 -10.21
N LEU A 304 1.21 -9.89 -10.46
CA LEU A 304 0.68 -10.24 -11.78
C LEU A 304 -0.48 -9.31 -12.19
N VAL A 305 -1.34 -8.92 -11.25
CA VAL A 305 -2.43 -7.95 -11.49
C VAL A 305 -1.87 -6.58 -11.85
N GLU A 306 -0.80 -6.13 -11.17
CA GLU A 306 -0.12 -4.86 -11.49
C GLU A 306 0.50 -4.86 -12.90
N MET A 307 0.86 -6.05 -13.42
CA MET A 307 1.31 -6.26 -14.80
C MET A 307 0.16 -6.43 -15.80
N GLY A 308 -1.10 -6.43 -15.35
CA GLY A 308 -2.28 -6.61 -16.20
C GLY A 308 -2.56 -8.06 -16.60
N ILE A 309 -2.06 -9.05 -15.84
CA ILE A 309 -2.18 -10.48 -16.14
C ILE A 309 -3.29 -11.10 -15.30
N ASP A 310 -4.34 -11.61 -15.98
CA ASP A 310 -5.46 -12.36 -15.39
C ASP A 310 -6.07 -11.70 -14.13
N ASN A 311 -6.27 -10.38 -14.17
CA ASN A 311 -6.54 -9.54 -13.00
C ASN A 311 -7.61 -10.11 -12.04
N GLY A 312 -8.81 -10.45 -12.55
CA GLY A 312 -9.91 -10.96 -11.70
C GLY A 312 -9.53 -12.25 -10.98
N LYS A 313 -9.09 -13.27 -11.74
CA LYS A 313 -8.71 -14.59 -11.19
C LYS A 313 -7.54 -14.50 -10.21
N ASN A 314 -6.54 -13.66 -10.51
CA ASN A 314 -5.40 -13.49 -9.61
C ASN A 314 -5.79 -12.76 -8.31
N LEU A 315 -6.70 -11.78 -8.37
CA LEU A 315 -7.22 -11.12 -7.17
C LEU A 315 -8.07 -12.06 -6.31
N GLU A 316 -8.99 -12.81 -6.90
CA GLU A 316 -9.81 -13.81 -6.19
C GLU A 316 -8.92 -14.85 -5.49
N ASN A 317 -7.94 -15.39 -6.22
CA ASN A 317 -6.99 -16.34 -5.64
C ASN A 317 -6.14 -15.71 -4.53
N ALA A 318 -5.72 -14.45 -4.68
CA ALA A 318 -4.97 -13.76 -3.63
C ALA A 318 -5.81 -13.63 -2.35
N VAL A 319 -7.07 -13.21 -2.46
CA VAL A 319 -7.99 -13.13 -1.30
C VAL A 319 -8.15 -14.49 -0.63
N CYS A 320 -8.35 -15.57 -1.39
CA CYS A 320 -8.45 -16.92 -0.84
C CYS A 320 -7.16 -17.34 -0.10
N LEU A 321 -5.99 -17.14 -0.72
CA LEU A 321 -4.70 -17.49 -0.12
C LEU A 321 -4.41 -16.70 1.15
N TYR A 322 -4.75 -15.41 1.20
CA TYR A 322 -4.64 -14.61 2.42
C TYR A 322 -5.63 -15.07 3.50
N GLY A 323 -6.86 -15.42 3.11
CA GLY A 323 -7.84 -16.03 4.00
C GLY A 323 -7.32 -17.31 4.64
N ASP A 324 -6.77 -18.23 3.86
CA ASP A 324 -6.18 -19.48 4.37
C ASP A 324 -4.95 -19.22 5.26
N SER A 325 -4.12 -18.23 4.89
CA SER A 325 -2.91 -17.89 5.62
C SER A 325 -3.21 -17.30 7.00
N ARG A 326 -4.19 -16.41 7.10
CA ARG A 326 -4.55 -15.76 8.38
C ARG A 326 -5.21 -16.71 9.38
N GLU A 327 -5.85 -17.80 8.92
CA GLU A 327 -6.39 -18.84 9.82
C GLU A 327 -5.27 -19.61 10.54
N ILE A 328 -4.02 -19.54 10.05
CA ILE A 328 -2.88 -20.28 10.60
C ILE A 328 -1.98 -19.37 11.44
N PHE A 329 -1.74 -18.12 11.02
CA PHE A 329 -0.87 -17.22 11.78
C PHE A 329 -1.45 -16.89 13.17
N PRO A 330 -0.62 -16.77 14.22
CA PRO A 330 -1.09 -16.30 15.52
C PRO A 330 -1.69 -14.90 15.39
N LYS A 331 -2.88 -14.68 15.96
CA LYS A 331 -3.64 -13.43 15.82
C LYS A 331 -2.92 -12.18 16.37
N THR A 332 -1.95 -12.37 17.25
CA THR A 332 -1.11 -11.30 17.83
C THR A 332 0.18 -11.05 17.05
N SER A 333 0.46 -11.83 16.01
CA SER A 333 1.72 -11.74 15.27
C SER A 333 1.71 -10.62 14.22
N ALA A 334 2.89 -10.05 13.95
CA ALA A 334 3.07 -9.09 12.87
C ALA A 334 2.76 -9.68 11.48
N SER A 335 2.96 -10.99 11.29
CA SER A 335 2.63 -11.69 10.05
C SER A 335 1.11 -11.74 9.81
N TYR A 336 0.31 -12.01 10.86
CA TYR A 336 -1.15 -11.96 10.78
C TYR A 336 -1.61 -10.55 10.38
N ALA A 337 -1.10 -9.51 11.05
CA ALA A 337 -1.41 -8.12 10.71
C ALA A 337 -1.07 -7.77 9.25
N ARG A 338 0.06 -8.29 8.72
CA ARG A 338 0.47 -8.08 7.33
C ARG A 338 -0.46 -8.78 6.34
N VAL A 339 -0.87 -10.03 6.62
CA VAL A 339 -1.84 -10.75 5.77
C VAL A 339 -3.16 -9.99 5.67
N LEU A 340 -3.67 -9.45 6.79
CA LEU A 340 -4.89 -8.64 6.78
C LEU A 340 -4.78 -7.41 5.87
N MET A 341 -3.64 -6.70 5.92
CA MET A 341 -3.40 -5.56 5.03
C MET A 341 -3.36 -5.97 3.56
N ASN A 342 -2.69 -7.08 3.25
CA ASN A 342 -2.57 -7.55 1.88
C ASN A 342 -3.90 -8.05 1.32
N GLU A 343 -4.72 -8.71 2.13
CA GLU A 343 -6.09 -9.06 1.78
C GLU A 343 -6.96 -7.82 1.55
N GLY A 344 -6.87 -6.82 2.43
CA GLY A 344 -7.56 -5.54 2.25
C GLY A 344 -7.17 -4.87 0.92
N ASN A 345 -5.89 -4.88 0.56
CA ASN A 345 -5.41 -4.33 -0.70
C ASN A 345 -6.00 -5.10 -1.90
N ALA A 346 -6.01 -6.44 -1.84
CA ALA A 346 -6.59 -7.28 -2.89
C ALA A 346 -8.10 -6.99 -3.08
N ARG A 347 -8.84 -6.83 -1.97
CA ARG A 347 -10.26 -6.50 -1.99
C ARG A 347 -10.52 -5.10 -2.55
N LEU A 348 -9.71 -4.09 -2.20
CA LEU A 348 -9.83 -2.77 -2.82
C LEU A 348 -9.63 -2.85 -4.34
N ARG A 349 -8.68 -3.65 -4.83
CA ARG A 349 -8.50 -3.85 -6.28
C ARG A 349 -9.69 -4.55 -6.94
N LEU A 350 -10.32 -5.54 -6.29
CA LEU A 350 -11.56 -6.14 -6.79
C LEU A 350 -12.67 -5.10 -6.91
N ALA A 351 -12.80 -4.23 -5.90
CA ALA A 351 -13.80 -3.17 -5.91
C ALA A 351 -13.55 -2.13 -7.01
N GLU A 352 -12.28 -1.79 -7.29
CA GLU A 352 -11.88 -0.92 -8.42
C GLU A 352 -12.24 -1.52 -9.79
N MET A 353 -12.35 -2.84 -9.87
CA MET A 353 -12.82 -3.55 -11.07
C MET A 353 -14.35 -3.69 -11.15
N GLY A 354 -15.09 -3.18 -10.16
CA GLY A 354 -16.55 -3.30 -10.10
C GLY A 354 -17.07 -4.62 -9.52
N ILE A 355 -16.20 -5.46 -8.93
CA ILE A 355 -16.58 -6.76 -8.37
C ILE A 355 -16.93 -6.58 -6.90
N ASP A 356 -18.21 -6.76 -6.56
CA ASP A 356 -18.78 -6.64 -5.21
C ASP A 356 -18.26 -5.41 -4.45
N SER A 357 -18.19 -4.25 -5.15
CA SER A 357 -17.37 -3.12 -4.73
C SER A 357 -17.64 -2.66 -3.29
N LYS A 358 -18.91 -2.54 -2.91
CA LYS A 358 -19.29 -2.12 -1.55
C LYS A 358 -18.74 -3.09 -0.51
N GLU A 359 -19.05 -4.39 -0.66
CA GLU A 359 -18.66 -5.42 0.31
C GLU A 359 -17.13 -5.53 0.41
N ASN A 360 -16.44 -5.50 -0.72
CA ASN A 360 -14.98 -5.57 -0.74
C ASN A 360 -14.32 -4.37 -0.07
N ILE A 361 -14.84 -3.16 -0.25
CA ILE A 361 -14.31 -1.97 0.43
C ILE A 361 -14.62 -2.02 1.93
N GLU A 362 -15.83 -2.38 2.33
CA GLU A 362 -16.21 -2.53 3.76
C GLU A 362 -15.37 -3.59 4.48
N ASN A 363 -15.08 -4.71 3.80
CA ASN A 363 -14.15 -5.72 4.29
C ASN A 363 -12.73 -5.17 4.40
N ALA A 364 -12.25 -4.43 3.40
CA ALA A 364 -10.92 -3.81 3.45
C ALA A 364 -10.76 -2.86 4.66
N VAL A 365 -11.75 -1.98 4.91
CA VAL A 365 -11.77 -1.10 6.10
C VAL A 365 -11.64 -1.93 7.39
N ARG A 366 -12.43 -3.01 7.54
CA ARG A 366 -12.38 -3.89 8.71
C ARG A 366 -11.02 -4.59 8.88
N LEU A 367 -10.43 -5.06 7.79
CA LEU A 367 -9.13 -5.75 7.80
C LEU A 367 -7.99 -4.80 8.18
N TYR A 368 -7.95 -3.58 7.61
CA TYR A 368 -6.98 -2.56 8.01
C TYR A 368 -7.18 -2.15 9.47
N GLY A 369 -8.43 -1.97 9.88
CA GLY A 369 -8.81 -1.65 11.25
C GLY A 369 -8.35 -2.69 12.26
N THR A 370 -8.44 -3.98 11.93
CA THR A 370 -7.94 -5.09 12.77
C THR A 370 -6.41 -5.15 12.76
N SER A 371 -5.78 -4.92 11.60
CA SER A 371 -4.32 -4.94 11.49
C SER A 371 -3.65 -3.87 12.37
N ARG A 372 -4.19 -2.64 12.35
CA ARG A 372 -3.66 -1.54 13.17
C ARG A 372 -3.79 -1.76 14.68
N GLU A 373 -4.74 -2.58 15.15
CA GLU A 373 -4.88 -2.93 16.57
C GLU A 373 -3.72 -3.80 17.07
N ILE A 374 -3.08 -4.54 16.16
CA ILE A 374 -1.97 -5.45 16.46
C ILE A 374 -0.61 -4.76 16.25
N LEU A 375 -0.51 -3.88 15.26
CA LEU A 375 0.75 -3.24 14.89
C LEU A 375 1.22 -2.22 15.94
N PRO A 376 2.53 -2.12 16.22
CA PRO A 376 3.06 -1.10 17.12
C PRO A 376 2.74 0.30 16.60
N LYS A 377 2.14 1.15 17.45
CA LYS A 377 1.63 2.49 17.09
C LYS A 377 2.65 3.45 16.46
N LYS A 378 3.95 3.23 16.69
CA LYS A 378 5.04 4.04 16.12
C LYS A 378 5.70 3.41 14.89
N SER A 379 5.20 2.27 14.41
CA SER A 379 5.78 1.57 13.26
C SER A 379 5.27 2.15 11.93
N THR A 380 6.10 2.04 10.89
CA THR A 380 5.70 2.39 9.52
C THR A 380 4.56 1.50 9.00
N ASN A 381 4.48 0.25 9.45
CA ASN A 381 3.38 -0.64 9.10
C ASN A 381 2.03 -0.13 9.66
N TYR A 382 2.02 0.36 10.90
CA TYR A 382 0.83 0.99 11.49
C TYR A 382 0.40 2.22 10.69
N ALA A 383 1.36 3.06 10.31
CA ALA A 383 1.10 4.22 9.46
C ALA A 383 0.52 3.83 8.09
N SER A 384 1.04 2.78 7.46
CA SER A 384 0.53 2.23 6.20
C SER A 384 -0.89 1.67 6.35
N ALA A 385 -1.20 1.00 7.48
CA ALA A 385 -2.56 0.51 7.75
C ALA A 385 -3.58 1.68 7.84
N LEU A 386 -3.22 2.77 8.54
CA LEU A 386 -4.05 3.99 8.59
C LEU A 386 -4.28 4.59 7.19
N MET A 387 -3.21 4.71 6.39
CA MET A 387 -3.31 5.26 5.03
C MET A 387 -4.16 4.38 4.10
N ASN A 388 -4.08 3.07 4.24
CA ASN A 388 -4.90 2.15 3.46
C ASN A 388 -6.37 2.17 3.90
N GLU A 389 -6.63 2.27 5.20
CA GLU A 389 -8.00 2.47 5.74
C GLU A 389 -8.59 3.79 5.23
N GLY A 390 -7.82 4.89 5.27
CA GLY A 390 -8.24 6.18 4.74
C GLY A 390 -8.58 6.11 3.25
N SER A 391 -7.77 5.39 2.46
CA SER A 391 -8.03 5.15 1.03
C SER A 391 -9.34 4.40 0.82
N ALA A 392 -9.57 3.33 1.60
CA ALA A 392 -10.79 2.53 1.52
C ALA A 392 -12.04 3.36 1.88
N ARG A 393 -11.97 4.18 2.93
CA ARG A 393 -13.08 5.08 3.31
C ARG A 393 -13.36 6.11 2.24
N LEU A 394 -12.33 6.70 1.65
CA LEU A 394 -12.52 7.63 0.53
C LEU A 394 -13.24 6.96 -0.65
N ARG A 395 -12.97 5.69 -0.94
CA ARG A 395 -13.71 4.91 -1.96
C ARG A 395 -15.19 4.69 -1.58
N LEU A 396 -15.51 4.42 -0.31
CA LEU A 396 -16.92 4.37 0.13
C LEU A 396 -17.64 5.69 -0.11
N ALA A 397 -16.96 6.80 0.20
CA ALA A 397 -17.53 8.13 -0.01
C ALA A 397 -17.76 8.44 -1.49
N GLU A 398 -16.86 8.04 -2.38
CA GLU A 398 -17.01 8.15 -3.84
C GLU A 398 -18.22 7.33 -4.36
N MET A 399 -18.61 6.27 -3.66
CA MET A 399 -19.83 5.50 -3.95
C MET A 399 -21.11 6.10 -3.36
N GLY A 400 -21.02 7.22 -2.64
CA GLY A 400 -22.17 7.85 -1.97
C GLY A 400 -22.52 7.24 -0.61
N ILE A 401 -21.65 6.41 -0.03
CA ILE A 401 -21.90 5.73 1.25
C ILE A 401 -21.29 6.57 2.38
N ASP A 402 -22.16 7.15 3.22
CA ASP A 402 -21.79 7.99 4.37
C ASP A 402 -20.68 9.01 4.02
N SER A 403 -20.81 9.65 2.85
CA SER A 403 -19.69 10.29 2.17
C SER A 403 -18.95 11.30 3.03
N ARG A 404 -19.68 12.16 3.75
CA ARG A 404 -19.07 13.15 4.64
C ARG A 404 -18.24 12.49 5.74
N GLU A 405 -18.84 11.56 6.49
CA GLU A 405 -18.18 10.88 7.61
C GLU A 405 -16.95 10.10 7.13
N ASN A 406 -17.07 9.38 6.02
CA ASN A 406 -15.96 8.62 5.47
C ASN A 406 -14.80 9.52 4.99
N ILE A 407 -15.10 10.69 4.41
CA ILE A 407 -14.06 11.65 4.01
C ILE A 407 -13.39 12.28 5.24
N GLU A 408 -14.16 12.72 6.24
CA GLU A 408 -13.64 13.30 7.48
C GLU A 408 -12.74 12.28 8.22
N ASN A 409 -13.17 11.01 8.30
CA ASN A 409 -12.36 9.93 8.84
C ASN A 409 -11.09 9.68 8.02
N ALA A 410 -11.16 9.70 6.69
CA ALA A 410 -9.98 9.55 5.84
C ALA A 410 -8.96 10.67 6.09
N ILE A 411 -9.40 11.93 6.19
CA ILE A 411 -8.54 13.08 6.54
C ILE A 411 -7.83 12.85 7.87
N SER A 412 -8.55 12.42 8.92
CA SER A 412 -7.95 12.11 10.22
C SER A 412 -6.90 11.00 10.12
N LEU A 413 -7.22 9.90 9.43
CA LEU A 413 -6.32 8.75 9.27
C LEU A 413 -5.04 9.12 8.50
N TYR A 414 -5.14 9.91 7.42
CA TYR A 414 -3.96 10.42 6.71
C TYR A 414 -3.14 11.37 7.58
N GLY A 415 -3.81 12.24 8.33
CA GLY A 415 -3.19 13.15 9.28
C GLY A 415 -2.40 12.43 10.39
N ASP A 416 -2.90 11.30 10.88
CA ASP A 416 -2.21 10.48 11.88
C ASP A 416 -1.10 9.62 11.27
N SER A 417 -1.32 9.07 10.08
CA SER A 417 -0.32 8.30 9.33
C SER A 417 0.94 9.12 9.06
N ARG A 418 0.80 10.36 8.56
CA ARG A 418 1.95 11.21 8.22
C ARG A 418 2.80 11.61 9.44
N LYS A 419 2.25 11.63 10.66
CA LYS A 419 3.02 11.91 11.90
C LYS A 419 4.07 10.83 12.18
N MET A 420 3.95 9.65 11.57
CA MET A 420 4.83 8.50 11.80
C MET A 420 5.87 8.30 10.70
N PHE A 421 5.69 8.93 9.54
CA PHE A 421 6.64 8.86 8.44
C PHE A 421 7.73 9.93 8.57
N SER A 422 8.92 9.62 8.06
CA SER A 422 10.00 10.62 7.92
C SER A 422 9.55 11.74 6.97
N LEU A 423 9.81 13.00 7.33
CA LEU A 423 9.40 14.17 6.53
C LEU A 423 9.98 14.20 5.11
N LYS A 424 11.01 13.39 4.83
CA LYS A 424 11.61 13.26 3.49
C LYS A 424 11.20 12.00 2.76
N SER A 425 10.35 11.15 3.34
CA SER A 425 9.94 9.89 2.71
C SER A 425 8.84 10.12 1.67
N THR A 426 8.82 9.25 0.67
CA THR A 426 7.75 9.22 -0.34
C THR A 426 6.38 8.85 0.26
N ASP A 427 6.36 8.11 1.37
CA ASP A 427 5.13 7.77 2.09
C ASP A 427 4.54 8.99 2.82
N TYR A 428 5.38 9.86 3.40
CA TYR A 428 4.92 11.14 3.96
C TYR A 428 4.29 12.02 2.88
N ALA A 429 4.95 12.14 1.72
CA ALA A 429 4.41 12.88 0.58
C ALA A 429 3.09 12.28 0.06
N ARG A 430 2.96 10.95 0.04
CA ARG A 430 1.72 10.26 -0.36
C ARG A 430 0.58 10.54 0.62
N ALA A 431 0.85 10.52 1.92
CA ALA A 431 -0.15 10.85 2.93
C ALA A 431 -0.64 12.30 2.79
N LEU A 432 0.25 13.25 2.49
CA LEU A 432 -0.12 14.65 2.18
C LEU A 432 -1.03 14.74 0.95
N SER A 433 -0.65 14.12 -0.17
CA SER A 433 -1.48 14.14 -1.38
C SER A 433 -2.83 13.45 -1.17
N ASN A 434 -2.88 12.37 -0.39
CA ASN A 434 -4.13 11.68 -0.08
C ASN A 434 -5.05 12.51 0.82
N GLU A 435 -4.50 13.22 1.82
CA GLU A 435 -5.27 14.19 2.62
C GLU A 435 -5.80 15.32 1.73
N GLY A 436 -4.97 15.85 0.82
CA GLY A 436 -5.39 16.86 -0.15
C GLY A 436 -6.55 16.38 -1.03
N ASN A 437 -6.50 15.13 -1.49
CA ASN A 437 -7.57 14.54 -2.31
C ASN A 437 -8.88 14.46 -1.52
N ALA A 438 -8.82 14.04 -0.26
CA ALA A 438 -10.00 13.95 0.60
C ALA A 438 -10.61 15.35 0.87
N ARG A 439 -9.78 16.38 1.08
CA ARG A 439 -10.25 17.77 1.24
C ARG A 439 -10.88 18.32 -0.04
N LEU A 440 -10.29 18.03 -1.19
CA LEU A 440 -10.89 18.37 -2.49
C LEU A 440 -12.30 17.76 -2.61
N LYS A 441 -12.49 16.52 -2.14
CA LYS A 441 -13.82 15.88 -2.12
C LYS A 441 -14.83 16.54 -1.18
N LEU A 442 -14.41 17.04 -0.01
CA LEU A 442 -15.31 17.86 0.83
C LEU A 442 -15.74 19.15 0.11
N ALA A 443 -14.80 19.82 -0.56
CA ALA A 443 -15.09 21.03 -1.30
C ALA A 443 -16.04 20.78 -2.49
N GLU A 444 -15.92 19.66 -3.18
CA GLU A 444 -16.86 19.21 -4.24
C GLU A 444 -18.28 18.93 -3.70
N MET A 445 -18.42 18.70 -2.40
CA MET A 445 -19.70 18.53 -1.69
C MET A 445 -20.22 19.83 -1.08
N ASP A 446 -19.63 20.98 -1.42
CA ASP A 446 -19.96 22.29 -0.87
C ASP A 446 -19.75 22.43 0.66
N ILE A 447 -18.83 21.64 1.23
CA ILE A 447 -18.47 21.67 2.66
C ILE A 447 -17.18 22.47 2.85
N ASP A 448 -17.30 23.66 3.45
CA ASP A 448 -16.19 24.58 3.74
C ASP A 448 -15.24 24.74 2.53
N SER A 449 -15.83 24.86 1.33
CA SER A 449 -15.13 24.59 0.07
C SER A 449 -13.86 25.42 -0.10
N ARG A 450 -13.91 26.72 0.23
CA ARG A 450 -12.74 27.58 0.13
C ARG A 450 -11.59 27.08 1.02
N GLU A 451 -11.86 26.86 2.30
CA GLU A 451 -10.84 26.43 3.26
C GLU A 451 -10.27 25.06 2.87
N ASN A 452 -11.13 24.11 2.50
CA ASN A 452 -10.69 22.79 2.08
C ASN A 452 -9.84 22.82 0.80
N LEU A 453 -10.18 23.66 -0.17
CA LEU A 453 -9.37 23.85 -1.39
C LEU A 453 -8.02 24.51 -1.08
N GLU A 454 -8.02 25.53 -0.21
CA GLU A 454 -6.79 26.22 0.23
C GLU A 454 -5.83 25.27 0.94
N ILE A 455 -6.35 24.44 1.85
CA ILE A 455 -5.54 23.40 2.51
C ILE A 455 -5.09 22.34 1.50
N ALA A 456 -5.96 21.88 0.60
CA ALA A 456 -5.61 20.87 -0.39
C ALA A 456 -4.44 21.30 -1.28
N PHE A 457 -4.47 22.51 -1.86
CA PHE A 457 -3.37 22.96 -2.72
C PHE A 457 -2.06 23.14 -1.93
N ASN A 458 -2.11 23.56 -0.66
CA ASN A 458 -0.93 23.64 0.20
C ASN A 458 -0.33 22.25 0.49
N LEU A 459 -1.17 21.25 0.75
CA LEU A 459 -0.74 19.86 0.95
C LEU A 459 -0.08 19.28 -0.30
N TYR A 460 -0.66 19.50 -1.48
CA TYR A 460 -0.03 19.12 -2.75
C TYR A 460 1.29 19.85 -2.97
N GLY A 461 1.34 21.14 -2.65
CA GLY A 461 2.54 21.96 -2.66
C GLY A 461 3.66 21.41 -1.79
N ALA A 462 3.35 20.88 -0.60
CA ALA A 462 4.33 20.22 0.27
C ALA A 462 4.75 18.84 -0.25
N ALA A 463 3.81 18.05 -0.76
CA ALA A 463 4.10 16.71 -1.29
C ALA A 463 5.02 16.75 -2.51
N ARG A 464 4.81 17.70 -3.43
CA ARG A 464 5.60 17.84 -4.66
C ARG A 464 7.06 18.28 -4.41
N GLU A 465 7.36 18.93 -3.28
CA GLU A 465 8.75 19.25 -2.89
C GLU A 465 9.57 17.98 -2.55
N ILE A 466 8.89 16.88 -2.24
CA ILE A 466 9.50 15.62 -1.83
C ILE A 466 9.55 14.62 -2.99
N PHE A 467 8.48 14.53 -3.79
CA PHE A 467 8.46 13.63 -4.94
C PHE A 467 9.52 13.99 -5.97
N GLN A 468 10.14 12.96 -6.56
CA GLN A 468 11.07 13.17 -7.67
C GLN A 468 10.33 13.81 -8.86
N LYS A 469 10.92 14.86 -9.45
CA LYS A 469 10.29 15.68 -10.50
C LYS A 469 9.91 14.90 -11.77
N THR A 470 10.50 13.73 -11.99
CA THR A 470 10.23 12.82 -13.11
C THR A 470 9.21 11.73 -12.77
N SER A 471 8.76 11.64 -11.52
CA SER A 471 7.86 10.57 -11.08
C SER A 471 6.40 10.84 -11.46
N VAL A 472 5.66 9.74 -11.68
CA VAL A 472 4.20 9.77 -11.89
C VAL A 472 3.48 10.42 -10.69
N SER A 473 3.95 10.17 -9.46
CA SER A 473 3.37 10.77 -8.24
C SER A 473 3.52 12.29 -8.21
N TYR A 474 4.66 12.83 -8.68
CA TYR A 474 4.84 14.27 -8.83
C TYR A 474 3.85 14.84 -9.85
N ALA A 475 3.72 14.22 -11.02
CA ALA A 475 2.80 14.66 -12.06
C ALA A 475 1.33 14.61 -11.63
N LEU A 476 0.90 13.56 -10.93
CA LEU A 476 -0.45 13.47 -10.36
C LEU A 476 -0.72 14.56 -9.31
N THR A 477 0.29 14.86 -8.48
CA THR A 477 0.18 15.92 -7.46
C THR A 477 0.02 17.30 -8.10
N LEU A 478 0.74 17.59 -9.20
CA LEU A 478 0.56 18.83 -9.98
C LEU A 478 -0.87 18.93 -10.53
N MET A 479 -1.39 17.84 -11.10
CA MET A 479 -2.74 17.81 -11.64
C MET A 479 -3.79 18.02 -10.54
N ASN A 480 -3.61 17.43 -9.36
CA ASN A 480 -4.54 17.61 -8.25
C ASN A 480 -4.49 19.04 -7.66
N GLU A 481 -3.31 19.65 -7.60
CA GLU A 481 -3.17 21.09 -7.27
C GLU A 481 -3.88 21.96 -8.32
N GLY A 482 -3.70 21.66 -9.60
CA GLY A 482 -4.43 22.34 -10.68
C GLY A 482 -5.94 22.22 -10.54
N ASN A 483 -6.46 21.06 -10.14
CA ASN A 483 -7.90 20.85 -9.93
C ASN A 483 -8.42 21.72 -8.78
N ALA A 484 -7.68 21.80 -7.67
CA ALA A 484 -8.07 22.64 -6.53
C ALA A 484 -8.10 24.13 -6.92
N ARG A 485 -7.11 24.59 -7.68
CA ARG A 485 -7.06 25.97 -8.20
C ARG A 485 -8.16 26.28 -9.20
N LEU A 486 -8.44 25.35 -10.11
CA LEU A 486 -9.56 25.47 -11.05
C LEU A 486 -10.88 25.67 -10.28
N LYS A 487 -11.10 24.92 -9.19
CA LYS A 487 -12.29 25.07 -8.34
C LYS A 487 -12.35 26.41 -7.60
N LEU A 488 -11.24 26.91 -7.07
CA LEU A 488 -11.19 28.25 -6.50
C LEU A 488 -11.56 29.32 -7.54
N ALA A 489 -11.05 29.19 -8.76
CA ALA A 489 -11.40 30.11 -9.84
C ALA A 489 -12.88 30.06 -10.24
N GLU A 490 -13.48 28.86 -10.27
CA GLU A 490 -14.92 28.68 -10.51
C GLU A 490 -15.79 29.32 -9.42
N MET A 491 -15.25 29.47 -8.20
CA MET A 491 -15.89 30.21 -7.10
C MET A 491 -15.68 31.73 -7.18
N GLY A 492 -14.96 32.24 -8.18
CA GLY A 492 -14.67 33.67 -8.32
C GLY A 492 -13.48 34.16 -7.49
N ILE A 493 -12.70 33.25 -6.89
CA ILE A 493 -11.57 33.59 -6.02
C ILE A 493 -10.30 33.67 -6.87
N ASP A 494 -9.76 34.89 -7.02
CA ASP A 494 -8.54 35.19 -7.79
C ASP A 494 -8.51 34.45 -9.15
N SER A 495 -9.65 34.46 -9.84
CA SER A 495 -9.94 33.51 -10.93
C SER A 495 -8.86 33.48 -12.00
N ARG A 496 -8.33 34.64 -12.40
CA ARG A 496 -7.28 34.71 -13.41
C ARG A 496 -5.99 34.00 -12.95
N GLU A 497 -5.49 34.35 -11.77
CA GLU A 497 -4.24 33.78 -11.24
C GLU A 497 -4.36 32.26 -11.02
N ASN A 498 -5.49 31.84 -10.45
CA ASN A 498 -5.76 30.42 -10.21
C ASN A 498 -5.87 29.62 -11.52
N LEU A 499 -6.50 30.18 -12.55
CA LEU A 499 -6.58 29.54 -13.87
C LEU A 499 -5.25 29.49 -14.60
N GLU A 500 -4.47 30.59 -14.62
CA GLU A 500 -3.14 30.64 -15.22
C GLU A 500 -2.19 29.63 -14.53
N THR A 501 -2.29 29.51 -13.20
CA THR A 501 -1.52 28.53 -12.44
C THR A 501 -1.99 27.10 -12.72
N ALA A 502 -3.29 26.82 -12.73
CA ALA A 502 -3.83 25.50 -13.05
C ALA A 502 -3.38 25.05 -14.45
N PHE A 503 -3.51 25.92 -15.44
CA PHE A 503 -2.98 25.73 -16.80
C PHE A 503 -1.48 25.33 -16.78
N SER A 504 -0.63 26.08 -16.08
CA SER A 504 0.81 25.79 -15.98
C SER A 504 1.09 24.43 -15.34
N LEU A 505 0.38 24.09 -14.26
CA LEU A 505 0.51 22.81 -13.55
C LEU A 505 0.11 21.63 -14.44
N TYR A 506 -1.00 21.74 -15.17
CA TYR A 506 -1.43 20.70 -16.11
C TYR A 506 -0.41 20.49 -17.23
N SER A 507 0.06 21.57 -17.86
CA SER A 507 1.08 21.51 -18.91
C SER A 507 2.36 20.82 -18.42
N LYS A 508 2.81 21.14 -17.19
CA LYS A 508 3.97 20.50 -16.57
C LYS A 508 3.73 19.01 -16.25
N SER A 509 2.52 18.63 -15.86
CA SER A 509 2.19 17.21 -15.63
C SER A 509 2.21 16.40 -16.93
N GLN A 510 1.75 17.00 -18.04
CA GLN A 510 1.76 16.37 -19.37
C GLN A 510 3.17 16.03 -19.85
N SER A 511 4.16 16.88 -19.56
CA SER A 511 5.55 16.61 -19.97
C SER A 511 6.18 15.39 -19.28
N ILE A 512 5.52 14.84 -18.25
CA ILE A 512 6.02 13.70 -17.45
C ILE A 512 5.27 12.42 -17.80
N PHE A 513 3.95 12.48 -18.03
CA PHE A 513 3.17 11.29 -18.32
C PHE A 513 3.52 10.70 -19.70
N PRO A 514 3.52 9.35 -19.85
CA PRO A 514 3.61 8.73 -21.17
C PRO A 514 2.46 9.20 -22.06
N LYS A 515 2.75 9.57 -23.31
CA LYS A 515 1.77 10.13 -24.27
C LYS A 515 0.60 9.19 -24.59
N THR A 516 0.77 7.89 -24.34
CA THR A 516 -0.26 6.86 -24.55
C THR A 516 -1.08 6.57 -23.29
N SER A 517 -0.77 7.21 -22.16
CA SER A 517 -1.41 6.91 -20.88
C SER A 517 -2.74 7.66 -20.70
N ALA A 518 -3.67 7.04 -19.97
CA ALA A 518 -4.92 7.70 -19.56
C ALA A 518 -4.68 8.95 -18.70
N SER A 519 -3.59 8.99 -17.92
CA SER A 519 -3.20 10.16 -17.12
C SER A 519 -2.79 11.34 -18.00
N TYR A 520 -2.07 11.09 -19.11
CA TYR A 520 -1.75 12.13 -20.09
C TYR A 520 -3.02 12.68 -20.75
N ALA A 521 -3.94 11.79 -21.18
CA ALA A 521 -5.23 12.20 -21.73
C ALA A 521 -6.03 13.07 -20.75
N ARG A 522 -6.10 12.68 -19.46
CA ARG A 522 -6.75 13.48 -18.42
C ARG A 522 -6.09 14.84 -18.22
N ALA A 523 -4.76 14.90 -18.24
CA ALA A 523 -4.03 16.16 -18.11
C ALA A 523 -4.30 17.11 -19.30
N LEU A 524 -4.48 16.59 -20.52
CA LEU A 524 -4.92 17.37 -21.67
C LEU A 524 -6.34 17.94 -21.47
N MET A 525 -7.29 17.10 -21.02
CA MET A 525 -8.65 17.56 -20.74
C MET A 525 -8.68 18.65 -19.68
N ASN A 526 -7.92 18.47 -18.60
CA ASN A 526 -7.87 19.44 -17.51
C ASN A 526 -7.24 20.78 -17.97
N GLU A 527 -6.20 20.74 -18.79
CA GLU A 527 -5.64 21.95 -19.41
C GLU A 527 -6.67 22.62 -20.32
N GLY A 528 -7.38 21.84 -21.15
CA GLY A 528 -8.44 22.36 -22.02
C GLY A 528 -9.55 23.06 -21.22
N SER A 529 -9.92 22.50 -20.06
CA SER A 529 -10.90 23.11 -19.17
C SER A 529 -10.39 24.41 -18.56
N ALA A 530 -9.15 24.47 -18.07
CA ALA A 530 -8.57 25.71 -17.57
C ALA A 530 -8.51 26.82 -18.65
N ARG A 531 -8.11 26.47 -19.88
CA ARG A 531 -8.10 27.40 -21.02
C ARG A 531 -9.50 27.88 -21.39
N GLN A 532 -10.47 26.98 -21.44
CA GLN A 532 -11.86 27.36 -21.69
C GLN A 532 -12.36 28.35 -20.62
N ARG A 533 -12.05 28.13 -19.34
CA ARG A 533 -12.39 29.09 -18.27
C ARG A 533 -11.66 30.42 -18.41
N LEU A 534 -10.40 30.44 -18.84
CA LEU A 534 -9.67 31.69 -19.16
C LEU A 534 -10.38 32.47 -20.27
N ALA A 535 -10.84 31.78 -21.31
CA ALA A 535 -11.60 32.41 -22.39
C ALA A 535 -12.93 32.99 -21.91
N GLU A 536 -13.63 32.30 -21.00
CA GLU A 536 -14.90 32.75 -20.41
C GLU A 536 -14.75 34.03 -19.56
N ILE A 537 -13.57 34.29 -19.00
CA ILE A 537 -13.26 35.56 -18.31
C ILE A 537 -12.58 36.60 -19.22
N GLY A 538 -12.57 36.37 -20.54
CA GLY A 538 -12.08 37.33 -21.54
C GLY A 538 -10.57 37.31 -21.79
N VAL A 539 -9.83 36.33 -21.28
CA VAL A 539 -8.37 36.22 -21.49
C VAL A 539 -8.08 35.44 -22.77
N SER A 540 -7.61 36.14 -23.81
CA SER A 540 -7.22 35.54 -25.11
C SER A 540 -8.24 34.51 -25.61
N SER A 541 -9.52 34.92 -25.63
CA SER A 541 -10.64 33.98 -25.69
C SER A 541 -10.57 33.06 -26.91
N ARG A 542 -10.25 33.61 -28.09
CA ARG A 542 -10.14 32.81 -29.31
C ARG A 542 -9.02 31.78 -29.21
N GLU A 543 -7.81 32.22 -28.87
CA GLU A 543 -6.63 31.35 -28.81
C GLU A 543 -6.80 30.24 -27.78
N ASN A 544 -7.37 30.56 -26.61
CA ASN A 544 -7.61 29.60 -25.56
C ASN A 544 -8.69 28.57 -25.93
N LEU A 545 -9.75 28.98 -26.63
CA LEU A 545 -10.80 28.05 -27.09
C LEU A 545 -10.31 27.13 -28.21
N GLU A 546 -9.57 27.67 -29.19
CA GLU A 546 -8.95 26.87 -30.25
C GLU A 546 -7.95 25.85 -29.66
N ALA A 547 -7.14 26.27 -28.68
CA ALA A 547 -6.25 25.37 -27.95
C ALA A 547 -7.02 24.30 -27.15
N ALA A 548 -8.11 24.68 -26.47
CA ALA A 548 -8.93 23.73 -25.72
C ALA A 548 -9.53 22.63 -26.62
N ILE A 549 -10.04 23.00 -27.81
CA ILE A 549 -10.55 22.05 -28.80
C ILE A 549 -9.47 21.05 -29.21
N ASN A 550 -8.25 21.52 -29.49
CA ASN A 550 -7.12 20.66 -29.85
C ASN A 550 -6.74 19.71 -28.72
N LEU A 551 -6.74 20.19 -27.47
CA LEU A 551 -6.44 19.38 -26.29
C LEU A 551 -7.51 18.30 -26.05
N TYR A 552 -8.80 18.63 -26.18
CA TYR A 552 -9.88 17.66 -26.06
C TYR A 552 -9.83 16.60 -27.17
N SER A 553 -9.54 17.01 -28.41
CA SER A 553 -9.31 16.09 -29.53
C SER A 553 -8.10 15.19 -29.30
N GLY A 554 -6.99 15.74 -28.79
CA GLY A 554 -5.79 14.99 -28.45
C GLY A 554 -6.00 14.00 -27.29
N SER A 555 -6.82 14.34 -26.31
CA SER A 555 -7.24 13.39 -25.27
C SER A 555 -8.09 12.27 -25.85
N ARG A 556 -9.05 12.63 -26.71
CA ARG A 556 -9.99 11.69 -27.33
C ARG A 556 -9.31 10.64 -28.20
N SER A 557 -8.18 10.96 -28.82
CA SER A 557 -7.42 10.00 -29.63
C SER A 557 -6.72 8.91 -28.82
N ILE A 558 -6.61 9.08 -27.50
CA ILE A 558 -5.96 8.15 -26.57
C ILE A 558 -7.00 7.34 -25.78
N LEU A 559 -8.13 7.95 -25.45
CA LEU A 559 -9.15 7.34 -24.60
C LEU A 559 -9.90 6.20 -25.32
N PRO A 560 -10.22 5.09 -24.63
CA PRO A 560 -11.09 4.04 -25.17
C PRO A 560 -12.45 4.63 -25.56
N LYS A 561 -12.98 4.26 -26.72
CA LYS A 561 -14.23 4.83 -27.28
C LYS A 561 -15.42 4.59 -26.36
N GLU A 562 -15.42 3.47 -25.65
CA GLU A 562 -16.49 3.02 -24.75
C GLU A 562 -16.41 3.69 -23.37
N SER A 563 -15.37 4.50 -23.11
CA SER A 563 -15.17 5.10 -21.79
C SER A 563 -16.02 6.36 -21.58
N ILE A 564 -16.48 6.58 -20.35
CA ILE A 564 -17.16 7.83 -19.96
C ILE A 564 -16.24 9.05 -20.20
N SER A 565 -14.93 8.90 -20.03
CA SER A 565 -13.97 9.97 -20.30
C SER A 565 -13.93 10.38 -21.78
N TYR A 566 -14.11 9.43 -22.70
CA TYR A 566 -14.26 9.72 -24.13
C TYR A 566 -15.48 10.61 -24.39
N ALA A 567 -16.63 10.26 -23.78
CA ALA A 567 -17.85 11.05 -23.88
C ALA A 567 -17.69 12.46 -23.27
N ILE A 568 -17.00 12.59 -22.13
CA ILE A 568 -16.72 13.91 -21.52
C ILE A 568 -15.82 14.74 -22.45
N SER A 569 -14.84 14.14 -23.13
CA SER A 569 -13.98 14.88 -24.08
C SER A 569 -14.77 15.45 -25.26
N LEU A 570 -15.75 14.70 -25.78
CA LEU A 570 -16.67 15.18 -26.83
C LEU A 570 -17.55 16.33 -26.32
N MET A 571 -18.12 16.17 -25.13
CA MET A 571 -18.95 17.20 -24.51
C MET A 571 -18.18 18.49 -24.26
N ASN A 572 -16.95 18.39 -23.76
CA ASN A 572 -16.11 19.56 -23.50
C ASN A 572 -15.68 20.26 -24.80
N GLU A 573 -15.37 19.50 -25.86
CA GLU A 573 -15.11 20.09 -27.18
C GLU A 573 -16.34 20.80 -27.75
N GLY A 574 -17.52 20.17 -27.67
CA GLY A 574 -18.78 20.80 -28.08
C GLY A 574 -19.01 22.12 -27.33
N SER A 575 -18.69 22.15 -26.04
CA SER A 575 -18.82 23.35 -25.21
C SER A 575 -17.85 24.45 -25.66
N ALA A 576 -16.59 24.12 -25.90
CA ALA A 576 -15.60 25.08 -26.41
C ALA A 576 -15.99 25.63 -27.80
N ARG A 577 -16.57 24.80 -28.68
CA ARG A 577 -17.08 25.24 -29.99
C ARG A 577 -18.27 26.18 -29.87
N GLN A 578 -19.20 25.91 -28.95
CA GLN A 578 -20.28 26.86 -28.66
C GLN A 578 -19.74 28.22 -28.20
N ARG A 579 -18.68 28.23 -27.37
CA ARG A 579 -18.02 29.48 -26.95
C ARG A 579 -17.33 30.19 -28.11
N LEU A 580 -16.73 29.47 -29.07
CA LEU A 580 -16.19 30.09 -30.29
C LEU A 580 -17.29 30.75 -31.12
N ALA A 581 -18.44 30.08 -31.24
CA ALA A 581 -19.58 30.62 -31.96
C ALA A 581 -20.15 31.89 -31.29
N GLU A 582 -20.17 31.93 -29.94
CA GLU A 582 -20.59 33.11 -29.17
C GLU A 582 -19.70 34.34 -29.41
N ILE A 583 -18.40 34.14 -29.67
CA ILE A 583 -17.48 35.23 -30.00
C ILE A 583 -17.39 35.51 -31.52
N GLY A 584 -18.30 34.93 -32.32
CA GLY A 584 -18.42 35.20 -33.75
C GLY A 584 -17.45 34.43 -34.65
N VAL A 585 -16.77 33.40 -34.15
CA VAL A 585 -15.83 32.59 -34.95
C VAL A 585 -16.58 31.40 -35.54
N ASP A 586 -16.78 31.42 -36.88
CA ASP A 586 -17.47 30.36 -37.65
C ASP A 586 -18.71 29.82 -36.92
N SER A 587 -19.62 30.73 -36.56
CA SER A 587 -20.68 30.41 -35.60
C SER A 587 -21.57 29.25 -36.05
N ASN A 588 -21.92 29.15 -37.34
CA ASN A 588 -22.71 28.02 -37.84
C ASN A 588 -21.93 26.70 -37.78
N GLY A 589 -20.72 26.66 -38.36
CA GLY A 589 -19.93 25.43 -38.42
C GLY A 589 -19.56 24.90 -37.03
N ASN A 590 -19.24 25.80 -36.09
CA ASN A 590 -18.96 25.42 -34.71
C ASN A 590 -20.21 24.90 -33.96
N LEU A 591 -21.38 25.51 -34.14
CA LEU A 591 -22.61 25.04 -33.51
C LEU A 591 -23.09 23.71 -34.08
N GLU A 592 -23.06 23.52 -35.40
CA GLU A 592 -23.39 22.24 -36.05
C GLU A 592 -22.45 21.13 -35.56
N THR A 593 -21.15 21.41 -35.49
CA THR A 593 -20.17 20.47 -34.96
C THR A 593 -20.44 20.17 -33.48
N ALA A 594 -20.77 21.17 -32.67
CA ALA A 594 -21.10 20.95 -31.26
C ALA A 594 -22.31 20.02 -31.10
N VAL A 595 -23.40 20.25 -31.83
CA VAL A 595 -24.59 19.38 -31.83
C VAL A 595 -24.22 17.95 -32.23
N HIS A 596 -23.39 17.78 -33.28
CA HIS A 596 -22.93 16.46 -33.70
C HIS A 596 -22.11 15.74 -32.61
N LEU A 597 -21.17 16.44 -31.97
CA LEU A 597 -20.36 15.88 -30.88
C LEU A 597 -21.23 15.51 -29.68
N TYR A 598 -22.24 16.31 -29.35
CA TYR A 598 -23.19 16.00 -28.28
C TYR A 598 -24.03 14.77 -28.60
N GLY A 599 -24.53 14.64 -29.83
CA GLY A 599 -25.26 13.46 -30.27
C GLY A 599 -24.43 12.18 -30.16
N ILE A 600 -23.13 12.23 -30.47
CA ILE A 600 -22.22 11.11 -30.24
C ILE A 600 -22.08 10.83 -28.74
N ALA A 601 -21.76 11.85 -27.93
CA ALA A 601 -21.55 11.70 -26.48
C ALA A 601 -22.79 11.14 -25.75
N GLN A 602 -23.99 11.46 -26.25
CA GLN A 602 -25.27 11.02 -25.71
C GLN A 602 -25.38 9.49 -25.66
N THR A 603 -24.74 8.78 -26.59
CA THR A 603 -24.79 7.32 -26.68
C THR A 603 -23.97 6.59 -25.60
N PHE A 604 -23.12 7.31 -24.87
CA PHE A 604 -22.19 6.72 -23.90
C PHE A 604 -22.56 6.98 -22.44
N PHE A 605 -23.28 8.07 -22.14
CA PHE A 605 -23.65 8.39 -20.78
C PHE A 605 -24.89 7.58 -20.32
N PRO A 606 -24.90 7.06 -19.08
CA PRO A 606 -26.11 6.50 -18.50
C PRO A 606 -27.21 7.56 -18.45
N ARG A 607 -28.44 7.21 -18.88
CA ARG A 607 -29.58 8.15 -18.96
C ARG A 607 -29.99 8.74 -17.61
N THR A 608 -29.58 8.11 -16.51
CA THR A 608 -29.83 8.58 -15.14
C THR A 608 -28.72 9.48 -14.59
N SER A 609 -27.62 9.67 -15.34
CA SER A 609 -26.44 10.39 -14.84
C SER A 609 -26.59 11.91 -14.97
N LYS A 610 -25.97 12.64 -14.04
CA LYS A 610 -25.85 14.11 -14.12
C LYS A 610 -25.12 14.57 -15.39
N TYR A 611 -24.12 13.80 -15.86
CA TYR A 611 -23.41 14.10 -17.09
C TYR A 611 -24.34 14.06 -18.31
N TYR A 612 -25.25 13.08 -18.37
CA TYR A 612 -26.27 13.02 -19.43
C TYR A 612 -27.17 14.25 -19.39
N ALA A 613 -27.70 14.63 -18.22
CA ALA A 613 -28.53 15.82 -18.11
C ALA A 613 -27.83 17.12 -18.55
N ASN A 614 -26.56 17.31 -18.14
CA ASN A 614 -25.76 18.47 -18.54
C ASN A 614 -25.46 18.49 -20.04
N LEU A 615 -25.21 17.32 -20.64
CA LEU A 615 -25.04 17.18 -22.08
C LEU A 615 -26.30 17.66 -22.82
N LEU A 616 -27.49 17.21 -22.40
CA LEU A 616 -28.77 17.60 -23.01
C LEU A 616 -28.99 19.12 -22.93
N ILE A 617 -28.65 19.75 -21.80
CA ILE A 617 -28.72 21.20 -21.65
C ILE A 617 -27.79 21.90 -22.63
N ASN A 618 -26.55 21.40 -22.77
CA ASN A 618 -25.58 22.00 -23.67
C ASN A 618 -25.99 21.84 -25.15
N GLU A 619 -26.51 20.67 -25.54
CA GLU A 619 -27.04 20.45 -26.89
C GLU A 619 -28.27 21.31 -27.18
N GLY A 620 -29.21 21.38 -26.23
CA GLY A 620 -30.38 22.27 -26.34
C GLY A 620 -29.97 23.72 -26.55
N SER A 621 -28.92 24.17 -25.85
CA SER A 621 -28.39 25.53 -26.01
C SER A 621 -27.74 25.76 -27.38
N ALA A 622 -27.04 24.75 -27.93
CA ALA A 622 -26.46 24.85 -29.27
C ALA A 622 -27.56 24.97 -30.34
N ARG A 623 -28.58 24.14 -30.23
CA ARG A 623 -29.73 24.15 -31.15
C ARG A 623 -30.52 25.44 -31.07
N GLN A 624 -30.78 25.95 -29.87
CA GLN A 624 -31.45 27.23 -29.70
C GLN A 624 -30.70 28.37 -30.40
N LYS A 625 -29.36 28.43 -30.28
CA LYS A 625 -28.55 29.41 -30.99
C LYS A 625 -28.59 29.25 -32.51
N LEU A 626 -28.55 28.02 -33.02
CA LEU A 626 -28.74 27.77 -34.46
C LEU A 626 -30.09 28.32 -34.94
N ALA A 627 -31.14 28.13 -34.15
CA ALA A 627 -32.46 28.66 -34.47
C ALA A 627 -32.53 30.20 -34.43
N GLU A 628 -31.88 30.83 -33.45
CA GLU A 628 -31.76 32.30 -33.35
C GLU A 628 -31.02 32.89 -34.55
N MET A 629 -30.09 32.13 -35.15
CA MET A 629 -29.41 32.49 -36.40
C MET A 629 -30.21 32.19 -37.67
N GLY A 630 -31.41 31.62 -37.56
CA GLY A 630 -32.30 31.31 -38.69
C GLY A 630 -32.11 29.92 -39.32
N PHE A 631 -31.25 29.07 -38.75
CA PHE A 631 -30.99 27.72 -39.29
C PHE A 631 -32.01 26.72 -38.74
N THR A 632 -32.87 26.20 -39.63
CA THR A 632 -33.91 25.21 -39.32
C THR A 632 -34.64 25.52 -38.00
N SER A 633 -35.00 26.79 -37.80
CA SER A 633 -35.33 27.35 -36.48
C SER A 633 -36.42 26.56 -35.75
N ARG A 634 -37.46 26.12 -36.47
CA ARG A 634 -38.51 25.27 -35.90
C ARG A 634 -37.97 23.97 -35.32
N ASP A 635 -37.24 23.19 -36.13
CA ASP A 635 -36.79 21.86 -35.75
C ASP A 635 -35.78 21.93 -34.60
N ASN A 636 -34.89 22.94 -34.65
CA ASN A 636 -33.91 23.18 -33.61
C ASN A 636 -34.55 23.60 -32.28
N LEU A 637 -35.56 24.48 -32.29
CA LEU A 637 -36.26 24.89 -31.06
C LEU A 637 -37.11 23.76 -30.47
N VAL A 638 -37.82 22.99 -31.30
CA VAL A 638 -38.58 21.81 -30.83
C VAL A 638 -37.62 20.79 -30.19
N ALA A 639 -36.49 20.51 -30.83
CA ALA A 639 -35.47 19.64 -30.26
C ALA A 639 -34.90 20.20 -28.94
N ALA A 640 -34.61 21.50 -28.86
CA ALA A 640 -34.12 22.13 -27.64
C ALA A 640 -35.10 21.98 -26.47
N VAL A 641 -36.39 22.24 -26.68
CA VAL A 641 -37.45 22.03 -25.66
C VAL A 641 -37.46 20.59 -25.19
N CYS A 642 -37.46 19.61 -26.10
CA CYS A 642 -37.41 18.19 -25.75
C CYS A 642 -36.17 17.83 -24.91
N LEU A 643 -34.98 18.32 -25.29
CA LEU A 643 -33.73 18.07 -24.57
C LEU A 643 -33.76 18.66 -23.15
N TYR A 644 -34.23 19.89 -22.99
CA TYR A 644 -34.35 20.52 -21.67
C TYR A 644 -35.39 19.84 -20.79
N SER A 645 -36.55 19.48 -21.34
CA SER A 645 -37.57 18.72 -20.63
C SER A 645 -37.05 17.34 -20.18
N GLU A 646 -36.24 16.67 -21.00
CA GLU A 646 -35.62 15.40 -20.63
C GLU A 646 -34.58 15.58 -19.52
N ALA A 647 -33.73 16.62 -19.60
CA ALA A 647 -32.78 16.95 -18.54
C ALA A 647 -33.48 17.19 -17.19
N GLN A 648 -34.63 17.87 -17.19
CA GLN A 648 -35.42 18.13 -15.99
C GLN A 648 -35.95 16.87 -15.30
N LYS A 649 -36.20 15.78 -16.03
CA LYS A 649 -36.65 14.51 -15.44
C LYS A 649 -35.56 13.83 -14.62
N ILE A 650 -34.29 14.15 -14.91
CA ILE A 650 -33.12 13.52 -14.30
C ILE A 650 -32.60 14.36 -13.13
N LEU A 651 -32.63 15.70 -13.26
CA LEU A 651 -32.00 16.59 -12.29
C LEU A 651 -32.80 16.71 -10.98
N PRO A 652 -32.12 16.82 -9.82
CA PRO A 652 -32.80 17.05 -8.55
C PRO A 652 -33.58 18.37 -8.57
N LYS A 653 -34.87 18.33 -8.17
CA LYS A 653 -35.83 19.46 -8.28
C LYS A 653 -35.43 20.78 -7.59
N LYS A 654 -34.45 20.75 -6.69
CA LYS A 654 -33.94 21.95 -5.99
C LYS A 654 -32.52 22.34 -6.40
N SER A 655 -31.95 21.65 -7.39
CA SER A 655 -30.60 21.95 -7.86
C SER A 655 -30.59 23.17 -8.78
N MET A 656 -29.46 23.88 -8.78
CA MET A 656 -29.22 25.01 -9.69
C MET A 656 -29.26 24.58 -11.16
N ASP A 657 -28.82 23.35 -11.45
CA ASP A 657 -28.85 22.79 -12.80
C ASP A 657 -30.28 22.54 -13.27
N TYR A 658 -31.17 22.08 -12.38
CA TYR A 658 -32.61 21.94 -12.67
C TYR A 658 -33.27 23.29 -12.96
N ALA A 659 -32.96 24.32 -12.16
CA ALA A 659 -33.44 25.68 -12.39
C ALA A 659 -32.97 26.25 -13.73
N ARG A 660 -31.71 25.96 -14.14
CA ARG A 660 -31.18 26.35 -15.44
C ARG A 660 -31.88 25.63 -16.59
N ALA A 661 -32.17 24.33 -16.45
CA ALA A 661 -32.92 23.57 -17.45
C ALA A 661 -34.35 24.12 -17.64
N LEU A 662 -35.03 24.49 -16.54
CA LEU A 662 -36.34 25.16 -16.59
C LEU A 662 -36.26 26.50 -17.33
N MET A 663 -35.30 27.35 -16.97
CA MET A 663 -35.12 28.66 -17.58
C MET A 663 -34.81 28.55 -19.08
N ASN A 664 -33.96 27.60 -19.46
CA ASN A 664 -33.62 27.39 -20.87
C ASN A 664 -34.81 26.83 -21.67
N GLU A 665 -35.59 25.91 -21.11
CA GLU A 665 -36.83 25.45 -21.77
C GLU A 665 -37.81 26.61 -21.97
N GLY A 666 -38.02 27.43 -20.93
CA GLY A 666 -38.88 28.62 -21.03
C GLY A 666 -38.42 29.57 -22.14
N SER A 667 -37.11 29.80 -22.25
CA SER A 667 -36.55 30.64 -23.30
C SER A 667 -36.79 30.07 -24.70
N ALA A 668 -36.59 28.76 -24.89
CA ALA A 668 -36.84 28.11 -26.17
C ALA A 668 -38.32 28.13 -26.56
N ARG A 669 -39.24 28.03 -25.59
CA ARG A 669 -40.69 28.16 -25.83
C ARG A 669 -41.11 29.57 -26.23
N VAL A 670 -40.51 30.61 -25.62
CA VAL A 670 -40.74 32.00 -26.08
C VAL A 670 -40.32 32.15 -27.54
N SER A 671 -39.16 31.60 -27.93
CA SER A 671 -38.72 31.62 -29.33
C SER A 671 -39.64 30.82 -30.26
N LEU A 672 -40.24 29.70 -29.81
CA LEU A 672 -41.27 28.96 -30.59
C LEU A 672 -42.53 29.81 -30.81
N ALA A 673 -42.97 30.52 -29.78
CA ALA A 673 -44.13 31.39 -29.86
C ALA A 673 -43.90 32.55 -30.86
N GLU A 674 -42.68 33.09 -30.90
CA GLU A 674 -42.29 34.15 -31.84
C GLU A 674 -42.34 33.72 -33.31
N ILE A 675 -42.05 32.45 -33.61
CA ILE A 675 -42.15 31.90 -34.97
C ILE A 675 -43.55 31.37 -35.33
N GLY A 676 -44.56 31.63 -34.47
CA GLY A 676 -45.97 31.35 -34.75
C GLY A 676 -46.44 29.93 -34.43
N ILE A 677 -45.71 29.19 -33.60
CA ILE A 677 -46.05 27.82 -33.20
C ILE A 677 -46.66 27.86 -31.79
N TYR A 678 -47.91 27.41 -31.63
CA TYR A 678 -48.65 27.34 -30.35
C TYR A 678 -48.47 28.58 -29.44
N GLY A 679 -48.51 29.79 -30.03
CA GLY A 679 -47.93 30.99 -29.40
C GLY A 679 -48.44 31.33 -28.01
N LYS A 680 -49.72 31.08 -27.71
CA LYS A 680 -50.25 31.36 -26.37
C LYS A 680 -49.87 30.28 -25.35
N ASP A 681 -50.03 29.01 -25.69
CA ASP A 681 -49.74 27.88 -24.80
C ASP A 681 -48.25 27.81 -24.45
N ASP A 682 -47.36 28.07 -25.42
CA ASP A 682 -45.92 28.10 -25.19
C ASP A 682 -45.49 29.28 -24.29
N LEU A 683 -46.13 30.45 -24.41
CA LEU A 683 -45.88 31.60 -23.53
C LEU A 683 -46.37 31.32 -22.10
N GLU A 684 -47.56 30.73 -21.93
CA GLU A 684 -48.08 30.34 -20.60
C GLU A 684 -47.15 29.34 -19.90
N LEU A 685 -46.69 28.32 -20.63
CA LEU A 685 -45.73 27.35 -20.10
C LEU A 685 -44.37 28.01 -19.80
N ALA A 686 -43.87 28.90 -20.66
CA ALA A 686 -42.62 29.60 -20.42
C ALA A 686 -42.65 30.43 -19.12
N ILE A 687 -43.73 31.18 -18.89
CA ILE A 687 -43.94 31.95 -17.65
C ILE A 687 -43.89 31.03 -16.42
N LEU A 688 -44.59 29.89 -16.45
CA LEU A 688 -44.58 28.92 -15.37
C LEU A 688 -43.17 28.36 -15.11
N LEU A 689 -42.41 28.07 -16.17
CA LEU A 689 -41.04 27.55 -16.07
C LEU A 689 -40.10 28.61 -15.44
N PHE A 690 -40.21 29.88 -15.86
CA PHE A 690 -39.42 30.96 -15.27
C PHE A 690 -39.74 31.19 -13.80
N GLN A 691 -41.01 31.13 -13.41
CA GLN A 691 -41.42 31.22 -12.00
C GLN A 691 -40.81 30.11 -11.17
N LYS A 692 -40.89 28.86 -11.63
CA LYS A 692 -40.26 27.72 -10.94
C LYS A 692 -38.75 27.86 -10.84
N ALA A 693 -38.07 28.32 -11.90
CA ALA A 693 -36.62 28.53 -11.88
C ALA A 693 -36.24 29.63 -10.88
N LYS A 694 -36.97 30.74 -10.89
CA LYS A 694 -36.80 31.89 -9.99
C LYS A 694 -36.96 31.51 -8.51
N ASP A 695 -37.89 30.61 -8.19
CA ASP A 695 -38.11 30.13 -6.82
C ASP A 695 -36.93 29.31 -6.27
N ILE A 696 -36.06 28.78 -7.14
CA ILE A 696 -34.89 28.00 -6.77
C ILE A 696 -33.64 28.87 -6.71
N PHE A 697 -33.49 29.83 -7.63
CA PHE A 697 -32.29 30.68 -7.66
C PHE A 697 -32.19 31.61 -6.43
N PRO A 698 -31.00 31.80 -5.85
CA PRO A 698 -30.80 32.78 -4.79
C PRO A 698 -31.19 34.19 -5.27
N LYS A 699 -31.94 34.94 -4.46
CA LYS A 699 -32.46 36.27 -4.84
C LYS A 699 -31.38 37.28 -5.22
N ASN A 700 -30.16 37.10 -4.72
CA ASN A 700 -28.99 37.94 -5.01
C ASN A 700 -28.15 37.43 -6.20
N SER A 701 -28.60 36.39 -6.90
CA SER A 701 -27.88 35.82 -8.03
C SER A 701 -28.27 36.48 -9.36
N LEU A 702 -27.32 36.49 -10.30
CA LEU A 702 -27.56 36.94 -11.67
C LEU A 702 -28.60 36.05 -12.39
N ASP A 703 -28.64 34.76 -12.06
CA ASP A 703 -29.60 33.81 -12.65
C ASP A 703 -31.04 34.09 -12.19
N TYR A 704 -31.24 34.52 -10.94
CA TYR A 704 -32.55 35.02 -10.46
C TYR A 704 -32.99 36.24 -11.27
N ALA A 705 -32.10 37.22 -11.47
CA ALA A 705 -32.40 38.42 -12.25
C ALA A 705 -32.74 38.09 -13.72
N ARG A 706 -32.02 37.15 -14.34
CA ARG A 706 -32.32 36.66 -15.70
C ARG A 706 -33.68 35.96 -15.77
N ALA A 707 -33.98 35.08 -14.82
CA ALA A 707 -35.29 34.41 -14.78
C ALA A 707 -36.43 35.41 -14.65
N LEU A 708 -36.28 36.43 -13.81
CA LEU A 708 -37.26 37.52 -13.64
C LEU A 708 -37.43 38.35 -14.92
N MET A 709 -36.33 38.70 -15.59
CA MET A 709 -36.36 39.43 -16.86
C MET A 709 -37.06 38.62 -17.95
N ASN A 710 -36.75 37.32 -18.05
CA ASN A 710 -37.35 36.43 -19.03
C ASN A 710 -38.85 36.24 -18.78
N GLU A 711 -39.28 36.13 -17.52
CA GLU A 711 -40.69 36.12 -17.12
C GLU A 711 -41.40 37.41 -17.57
N GLY A 712 -40.81 38.57 -17.28
CA GLY A 712 -41.36 39.86 -17.68
C GLY A 712 -41.48 40.00 -19.21
N ASN A 713 -40.48 39.56 -19.95
CA ASN A 713 -40.49 39.56 -21.41
C ASN A 713 -41.58 38.64 -21.97
N ALA A 714 -41.77 37.45 -21.40
CA ALA A 714 -42.82 36.52 -21.81
C ALA A 714 -44.22 37.08 -21.50
N LEU A 715 -44.43 37.69 -20.33
CA LEU A 715 -45.68 38.37 -19.95
C LEU A 715 -46.00 39.51 -20.92
N GLN A 716 -45.00 40.32 -21.27
CA GLN A 716 -45.18 41.42 -22.23
C GLN A 716 -45.61 40.92 -23.61
N LYS A 717 -45.05 39.78 -24.06
CA LYS A 717 -45.42 39.15 -25.32
C LYS A 717 -46.82 38.55 -25.28
N MET A 718 -47.22 37.94 -24.16
CA MET A 718 -48.57 37.37 -23.99
C MET A 718 -49.67 38.44 -23.96
N ALA A 719 -49.33 39.67 -23.55
CA ALA A 719 -50.25 40.80 -23.52
C ALA A 719 -50.41 41.53 -24.87
N LYS A 720 -49.55 41.24 -25.85
CA LYS A 720 -49.62 41.75 -27.23
C LYS A 720 -50.31 40.73 -28.11
#